data_AF-A0A3C1UC42-F1
#
_entry.id   AF-A0A3C1UC42-F1
#
_cell.length_a   1.000
_cell.length_b   1.000
_cell.length_c   1.000
_cell.angle_alpha   90.00
_cell.angle_beta   90.00
_cell.angle_gamma   90.00
#
_symmetry.space_group_name_H-M   'P 1'
#
loop_
_entity.id
_entity.type
_entity.pdbx_description
1 polymer ?
#
loop_
_entity_poly.entity_id
_entity_poly.type
_entity_poly.pdbx_seq_one_letter_code
_entity_poly.pdbx_strand_id
1 'polypeptide(L)'
;VLNYMRQQRCGFNPFLRDSCHQKDAFIRYHATKEGQHIDVRGGWHDAADLLQYTTTSANAIYQMLFAYQQNPDAFTDSYQANGLPGANGIPDIVDEIYWGLDWLDRMNPEKGELYNQIADDRDHIGQKLPQTDPSDYGRGPNNGRPVYFIDGKPQQRGTYMNATMGAASTAGKFASDFALGAEVLKPFYPQFSQKISSKAADALQVGIDKPGNTQTVSVVSPYIYEEDNWVDDMELGSVELFRMTGDGKYLTKAVEYGRREPVTPWMGADSARHYQWYPFMNMGHYQIAAHTTDARLKAEFLRNMRAGIARTYERGQAHPFLWGIPGIWCSNNLTTAMLTQCILYRTLSGDDSFEEMEGSLRDWLFGCNPWGTSMIVELPKGGTYPRATHSNWVFQNLGHPVGGLVDGPVYSTIFSSLRGVNITDDMPHVTANAYLRFQPGDVVYHDNTHDYSTNEPTMDGTASLTFPLSYYQKEGRAQADAASADKNVYDEGGIKQGDPSKKNICLVFTSHDKTDGANYIISTLKKRNVKGAFFFTGHFFESFPDIVKRIQAGGHYVGSHSYGHLQYAAWENRDSLLVTKDEFTTDMLKGYEVMSKFGITKEQAPYFIPPYEYYNSTISSWAKELGLQIVNFTPGTASNEDYTWHGMPMEAEKYRSSQWLYDNMMKWEKKHTLNGHFLMIHLGTDDARTDKFYLKLDKIITTLQKKGYNFVSLEDMIGLNLK
;
A
#
# COMPACT_ATOMS: atom_id res chain seq x y z
N VAL A 1 2.31 0.53 14.30
CA VAL A 1 3.66 1.15 14.29
C VAL A 1 3.94 1.99 15.53
N LEU A 2 3.59 3.29 15.63
CA LEU A 2 4.05 4.14 16.75
C LEU A 2 3.62 3.66 18.14
N ASN A 3 2.48 2.97 18.25
CA ASN A 3 2.10 2.32 19.51
C ASN A 3 3.13 1.28 19.97
N TYR A 4 3.65 0.47 19.05
CA TYR A 4 4.67 -0.54 19.35
C TYR A 4 6.01 0.13 19.67
N MET A 5 6.45 1.11 18.86
CA MET A 5 7.70 1.85 19.13
C MET A 5 7.74 2.44 20.55
N ARG A 6 6.63 3.05 21.00
CA ARG A 6 6.52 3.58 22.37
C ARG A 6 6.58 2.51 23.46
N GLN A 7 6.04 1.31 23.20
CA GLN A 7 6.13 0.16 24.12
C GLN A 7 7.57 -0.32 24.26
N GLN A 8 8.37 -0.18 23.21
CA GLN A 8 9.76 -0.60 23.19
C GLN A 8 10.74 0.44 23.77
N ARG A 9 10.30 1.64 24.18
CA ARG A 9 11.23 2.67 24.69
C ARG A 9 12.00 2.17 25.93
N CYS A 10 13.33 2.25 25.86
CA CYS A 10 14.26 2.03 26.97
C CYS A 10 14.64 3.37 27.62
N GLY A 11 14.93 3.38 28.92
CA GLY A 11 15.01 4.62 29.69
C GLY A 11 13.65 4.90 30.30
N PHE A 12 12.90 5.90 29.82
CA PHE A 12 11.49 6.09 30.23
C PHE A 12 10.57 5.33 29.27
N ASN A 13 9.76 4.42 29.81
CA ASN A 13 8.81 3.62 29.05
C ASN A 13 7.37 4.14 29.30
N PRO A 14 6.71 4.78 28.33
CA PRO A 14 5.38 5.37 28.51
C PRO A 14 4.26 4.33 28.67
N PHE A 15 4.46 3.11 28.18
CA PHE A 15 3.49 2.01 28.33
C PHE A 15 3.44 1.54 29.79
N LEU A 16 4.60 1.33 30.40
CA LEU A 16 4.72 0.96 31.81
C LEU A 16 4.59 2.15 32.78
N ARG A 17 4.77 3.37 32.26
CA ARG A 17 4.89 4.62 33.04
C ARG A 17 5.99 4.54 34.10
N ASP A 18 7.06 3.86 33.75
CA ASP A 18 8.20 3.60 34.63
C ASP A 18 9.51 3.69 33.83
N SER A 19 10.64 3.67 34.53
CA SER A 19 11.97 3.73 33.94
C SER A 19 12.76 2.44 34.11
N CYS A 20 13.49 2.06 33.06
CA CYS A 20 14.38 0.90 33.05
C CYS A 20 15.81 1.31 32.66
N HIS A 21 16.77 0.43 32.93
CA HIS A 21 18.17 0.54 32.49
C HIS A 21 18.84 1.90 32.77
N GLN A 22 18.50 2.54 33.89
CA GLN A 22 18.96 3.88 34.25
C GLN A 22 20.47 4.00 34.54
N LYS A 23 21.18 2.87 34.56
CA LYS A 23 22.62 2.78 34.84
C LYS A 23 23.44 2.38 33.62
N ASP A 24 22.83 2.38 32.44
CA ASP A 24 23.56 2.15 31.22
C ASP A 24 24.50 3.32 30.93
N ALA A 25 25.76 3.07 30.57
CA ALA A 25 26.44 1.80 30.33
C ALA A 25 27.92 1.85 30.74
N PHE A 26 28.63 0.73 30.64
CA PHE A 26 30.09 0.70 30.73
C PHE A 26 30.75 0.22 29.43
N ILE A 27 31.81 0.92 29.01
CA ILE A 27 32.43 0.75 27.69
C ILE A 27 33.22 -0.56 27.59
N ARG A 28 33.13 -1.22 26.43
CA ARG A 28 33.95 -2.37 26.01
C ARG A 28 34.70 -2.08 24.71
N TYR A 29 35.91 -2.63 24.57
CA TYR A 29 36.81 -2.57 23.40
C TYR A 29 37.41 -1.19 23.06
N HIS A 30 37.09 -0.15 23.82
CA HIS A 30 37.72 1.14 23.61
C HIS A 30 39.14 1.18 24.19
N ALA A 31 40.13 1.57 23.37
CA ALA A 31 41.56 1.49 23.71
C ALA A 31 41.94 2.19 25.03
N THR A 32 41.28 3.31 25.36
CA THR A 32 41.58 4.13 26.55
C THR A 32 40.40 4.30 27.51
N LYS A 33 39.20 3.80 27.15
CA LYS A 33 37.95 4.02 27.90
C LYS A 33 37.32 2.72 28.42
N GLU A 34 38.00 1.57 28.31
CA GLU A 34 37.53 0.27 28.81
C GLU A 34 37.02 0.35 30.26
N GLY A 35 35.79 -0.11 30.48
CA GLY A 35 35.14 -0.17 31.79
C GLY A 35 34.66 1.17 32.35
N GLN A 36 34.93 2.29 31.69
CA GLN A 36 34.39 3.61 32.07
C GLN A 36 32.89 3.69 31.80
N HIS A 37 32.20 4.49 32.61
CA HIS A 37 30.77 4.74 32.42
C HIS A 37 30.53 5.77 31.30
N ILE A 38 29.51 5.55 30.48
CA ILE A 38 29.01 6.49 29.46
C ILE A 38 27.48 6.48 29.48
N ASP A 39 26.84 7.66 29.38
CA ASP A 39 25.38 7.74 29.31
C ASP A 39 24.89 7.50 27.87
N VAL A 40 24.37 6.30 27.64
CA VAL A 40 23.75 5.86 26.38
C VAL A 40 22.29 5.45 26.58
N ARG A 41 21.63 6.01 27.61
CA ARG A 41 20.21 5.73 27.90
C ARG A 41 19.31 6.24 26.77
N GLY A 42 18.12 5.67 26.63
CA GLY A 42 17.14 6.01 25.60
C GLY A 42 16.98 4.89 24.58
N GLY A 43 16.48 5.22 23.38
CA GLY A 43 16.34 4.27 22.29
C GLY A 43 15.25 3.23 22.56
N TRP A 44 15.31 2.11 21.84
CA TRP A 44 14.31 1.04 21.96
C TRP A 44 14.96 -0.30 22.30
N HIS A 45 14.27 -1.10 23.11
CA HIS A 45 14.45 -2.54 23.16
C HIS A 45 14.15 -3.11 21.78
N ASP A 46 15.05 -3.95 21.27
CA ASP A 46 15.02 -4.37 19.87
C ASP A 46 13.79 -5.23 19.52
N ALA A 47 13.49 -6.20 20.38
CA ALA A 47 12.34 -7.09 20.22
C ALA A 47 11.76 -7.50 21.59
N ALA A 48 11.61 -8.79 21.88
CA ALA A 48 11.22 -9.28 23.19
C ALA A 48 12.40 -9.34 24.17
N ASP A 49 13.63 -9.38 23.66
CA ASP A 49 14.82 -9.13 24.46
C ASP A 49 14.90 -7.63 24.85
N LEU A 50 15.80 -7.31 25.79
CA LEU A 50 16.00 -5.92 26.22
C LEU A 50 17.26 -5.30 25.62
N LEU A 51 17.89 -5.97 24.65
CA LEU A 51 19.08 -5.46 23.97
C LEU A 51 18.74 -4.26 23.10
N GLN A 52 19.77 -3.50 22.75
CA GLN A 52 19.63 -2.36 21.86
C GLN A 52 20.77 -2.40 20.86
N TYR A 53 20.44 -2.41 19.57
CA TYR A 53 21.43 -2.46 18.51
C TYR A 53 21.36 -1.20 17.64
N THR A 54 22.53 -0.67 17.31
CA THR A 54 22.63 0.50 16.43
C THR A 54 22.13 0.16 15.02
N THR A 55 22.45 -1.04 14.52
CA THR A 55 22.08 -1.51 13.17
C THR A 55 20.58 -1.41 12.90
N THR A 56 19.74 -2.00 13.77
CA THR A 56 18.28 -2.01 13.65
C THR A 56 17.64 -0.68 14.04
N SER A 57 18.12 -0.03 15.11
CA SER A 57 17.60 1.26 15.56
C SER A 57 17.82 2.36 14.54
N ALA A 58 18.98 2.38 13.88
CA ALA A 58 19.26 3.36 12.84
C ALA A 58 18.39 3.13 11.58
N ASN A 59 18.21 1.87 11.14
CA ASN A 59 17.25 1.59 10.07
C ASN A 59 15.82 2.02 10.46
N ALA A 60 15.37 1.75 11.69
CA ALA A 60 14.05 2.18 12.16
C ALA A 60 13.89 3.71 12.14
N ILE A 61 14.92 4.45 12.57
CA ILE A 61 14.98 5.92 12.50
C ILE A 61 14.85 6.37 11.03
N TYR A 62 15.66 5.81 10.13
CA TYR A 62 15.63 6.16 8.71
C TYR A 62 14.26 5.92 8.08
N GLN A 63 13.63 4.77 8.35
CA GLN A 63 12.30 4.44 7.81
C GLN A 63 11.23 5.45 8.28
N MET A 64 11.25 5.82 9.56
CA MET A 64 10.31 6.84 10.09
C MET A 64 10.60 8.23 9.53
N LEU A 65 11.87 8.62 9.42
CA LEU A 65 12.30 9.88 8.78
C LEU A 65 11.78 9.97 7.35
N PHE A 66 12.00 8.90 6.58
CA PHE A 66 11.58 8.79 5.20
C PHE A 66 10.05 8.87 5.08
N ALA A 67 9.32 8.09 5.88
CA ALA A 67 7.86 8.10 5.89
C ALA A 67 7.27 9.48 6.18
N TYR A 68 7.81 10.20 7.18
CA TYR A 68 7.38 11.56 7.49
C TYR A 68 7.71 12.55 6.36
N GLN A 69 8.90 12.45 5.77
CA GLN A 69 9.28 13.31 4.63
C GLN A 69 8.34 13.12 3.43
N GLN A 70 7.93 11.89 3.14
CA GLN A 70 7.05 11.60 1.99
C GLN A 70 5.57 11.93 2.27
N ASN A 71 5.10 11.68 3.51
CA ASN A 71 3.68 11.73 3.86
C ASN A 71 3.44 12.41 5.23
N PRO A 72 3.81 13.70 5.41
CA PRO A 72 3.72 14.35 6.72
C PRO A 72 2.29 14.39 7.29
N ASP A 73 1.28 14.54 6.43
CA ASP A 73 -0.14 14.60 6.80
C ASP A 73 -0.75 13.24 7.20
N ALA A 74 0.04 12.16 7.18
CA ALA A 74 -0.40 10.86 7.68
C ALA A 74 -0.29 10.73 9.20
N PHE A 75 0.48 11.61 9.85
CA PHE A 75 0.84 11.48 11.26
C PHE A 75 0.18 12.56 12.11
N THR A 76 -0.51 12.13 13.17
CA THR A 76 -1.22 13.00 14.11
C THR A 76 -0.31 13.51 15.23
N ASP A 77 -0.81 14.45 16.03
CA ASP A 77 -0.22 14.92 17.29
C ASP A 77 -1.21 14.56 18.41
N SER A 78 -1.01 13.42 19.05
CA SER A 78 -1.88 12.87 20.09
C SER A 78 -1.12 12.44 21.35
N TYR A 79 0.21 12.51 21.31
CA TYR A 79 1.10 12.11 22.39
C TYR A 79 2.15 13.20 22.65
N GLN A 80 2.55 13.31 23.91
CA GLN A 80 3.64 14.20 24.31
C GLN A 80 4.98 13.59 23.88
N ALA A 81 6.05 14.39 23.91
CA ALA A 81 7.40 13.93 23.59
C ALA A 81 7.86 12.70 24.39
N ASN A 82 7.41 12.56 25.63
CA ASN A 82 7.70 11.41 26.48
C ASN A 82 6.85 10.16 26.16
N GLY A 83 5.94 10.25 25.18
CA GLY A 83 5.06 9.17 24.75
C GLY A 83 3.80 8.98 25.58
N LEU A 84 3.52 9.86 26.56
CA LEU A 84 2.24 9.86 27.29
C LEU A 84 1.12 10.52 26.46
N PRO A 85 -0.17 10.18 26.69
CA PRO A 85 -1.28 10.80 25.95
C PRO A 85 -1.36 12.32 26.11
N GLY A 86 -1.72 13.01 25.03
CA GLY A 86 -1.96 14.46 24.95
C GLY A 86 -1.08 15.12 23.90
N ALA A 87 -1.55 16.16 23.21
CA ALA A 87 -0.82 16.84 22.13
C ALA A 87 0.24 17.85 22.61
N ASN A 88 1.37 17.98 21.91
CA ASN A 88 2.46 18.94 22.23
C ASN A 88 2.79 19.93 21.09
N GLY A 89 2.08 19.87 19.96
CA GLY A 89 2.32 20.69 18.79
C GLY A 89 3.33 20.09 17.79
N ILE A 90 3.81 18.86 18.03
CA ILE A 90 4.78 18.15 17.18
C ILE A 90 4.11 16.84 16.72
N PRO A 91 4.19 16.47 15.43
CA PRO A 91 3.64 15.19 14.99
C PRO A 91 4.28 14.03 15.75
N ASP A 92 3.47 13.08 16.20
CA ASP A 92 3.87 11.96 17.05
C ASP A 92 5.07 11.17 16.52
N ILE A 93 5.16 11.01 15.18
CA ILE A 93 6.29 10.32 14.54
C ILE A 93 7.59 11.11 14.68
N VAL A 94 7.52 12.45 14.68
CA VAL A 94 8.68 13.32 14.81
C VAL A 94 9.24 13.27 16.24
N ASP A 95 8.37 13.19 17.26
CA ASP A 95 8.80 12.92 18.63
C ASP A 95 9.47 11.54 18.77
N GLU A 96 8.95 10.51 18.10
CA GLU A 96 9.55 9.17 18.11
C GLU A 96 10.89 9.13 17.34
N ILE A 97 11.00 9.84 16.21
CA ILE A 97 12.26 10.05 15.49
C ILE A 97 13.29 10.74 16.39
N TYR A 98 12.88 11.81 17.09
CA TYR A 98 13.76 12.52 18.02
C TYR A 98 14.24 11.58 19.14
N TRP A 99 13.36 10.73 19.69
CA TRP A 99 13.74 9.74 20.70
C TRP A 99 14.85 8.80 20.23
N GLY A 100 14.74 8.28 19.00
CA GLY A 100 15.76 7.45 18.38
C GLY A 100 17.06 8.21 18.09
N LEU A 101 16.96 9.40 17.49
CA LEU A 101 18.14 10.20 17.14
C LEU A 101 18.90 10.72 18.36
N ASP A 102 18.21 11.07 19.46
CA ASP A 102 18.86 11.44 20.73
C ASP A 102 19.66 10.27 21.30
N TRP A 103 19.14 9.05 21.20
CA TRP A 103 19.89 7.84 21.56
C TRP A 103 21.07 7.60 20.60
N LEU A 104 20.85 7.69 19.28
CA LEU A 104 21.92 7.52 18.29
C LEU A 104 23.03 8.57 18.47
N ASP A 105 22.67 9.82 18.81
CA ASP A 105 23.64 10.87 19.14
C ASP A 105 24.51 10.50 20.35
N ARG A 106 23.95 9.87 21.39
CA ARG A 106 24.69 9.34 22.54
C ARG A 106 25.59 8.15 22.18
N MET A 107 25.17 7.34 21.21
CA MET A 107 25.99 6.25 20.65
C MET A 107 27.11 6.77 19.72
N ASN A 108 27.19 8.08 19.48
CA ASN A 108 28.32 8.76 18.85
C ASN A 108 28.75 10.00 19.66
N PRO A 109 29.33 9.84 20.87
CA PRO A 109 29.54 10.95 21.80
C PRO A 109 30.55 11.99 21.31
N GLU A 110 31.53 11.56 20.52
CA GLU A 110 32.63 12.39 20.02
C GLU A 110 32.96 11.98 18.58
N LYS A 111 33.66 12.85 17.85
CA LYS A 111 34.11 12.58 16.48
C LYS A 111 34.91 11.28 16.42
N GLY A 112 34.50 10.36 15.55
CA GLY A 112 35.18 9.08 15.33
C GLY A 112 34.89 7.99 16.37
N GLU A 113 34.06 8.27 17.37
CA GLU A 113 33.69 7.29 18.40
C GLU A 113 32.26 6.78 18.18
N LEU A 114 32.12 5.53 17.72
CA LEU A 114 30.82 4.90 17.44
C LEU A 114 30.64 3.64 18.30
N TYR A 115 29.41 3.37 18.72
CA TYR A 115 29.04 2.17 19.47
C TYR A 115 28.01 1.33 18.72
N ASN A 116 28.12 0.00 18.78
CA ASN A 116 27.30 -0.92 17.98
C ASN A 116 26.08 -1.49 18.71
N GLN A 117 26.21 -1.74 20.01
CA GLN A 117 25.13 -2.31 20.81
C GLN A 117 25.30 -2.02 22.30
N ILE A 118 24.19 -2.10 23.03
CA ILE A 118 24.13 -2.16 24.49
C ILE A 118 23.65 -3.57 24.87
N ALA A 119 24.27 -4.14 25.90
CA ALA A 119 24.05 -5.50 26.38
C ALA A 119 24.48 -6.59 25.37
N ASP A 120 24.29 -7.85 25.76
CA ASP A 120 24.50 -9.05 24.93
C ASP A 120 23.56 -10.15 25.41
N ASP A 121 23.59 -11.31 24.76
CA ASP A 121 22.67 -12.42 24.96
C ASP A 121 22.64 -13.02 26.39
N ARG A 122 23.50 -12.57 27.30
CA ARG A 122 23.30 -12.75 28.75
C ARG A 122 22.01 -12.12 29.27
N ASP A 123 21.36 -11.26 28.50
CA ASP A 123 20.01 -10.76 28.76
C ASP A 123 18.93 -11.85 28.66
N HIS A 124 19.17 -12.94 27.93
CA HIS A 124 18.17 -13.97 27.62
C HIS A 124 17.86 -14.89 28.84
N ILE A 125 17.50 -14.27 29.97
CA ILE A 125 17.17 -14.88 31.25
C ILE A 125 15.66 -14.80 31.46
N GLY A 126 14.95 -15.77 30.88
CA GLY A 126 13.50 -15.86 31.01
C GLY A 126 12.77 -14.60 30.54
N GLN A 127 11.46 -14.61 30.78
CA GLN A 127 10.58 -13.51 30.40
C GLN A 127 10.50 -12.51 31.57
N LYS A 128 10.64 -11.22 31.26
CA LYS A 128 10.94 -10.21 32.28
C LYS A 128 10.34 -8.84 31.95
N LEU A 129 10.11 -8.04 32.98
CA LEU A 129 9.82 -6.62 32.78
C LEU A 129 11.12 -5.80 32.79
N PRO A 130 11.26 -4.76 31.94
CA PRO A 130 12.52 -4.01 31.83
C PRO A 130 13.02 -3.36 33.11
N GLN A 131 12.11 -2.89 33.98
CA GLN A 131 12.47 -2.25 35.25
C GLN A 131 13.05 -3.24 36.28
N THR A 132 12.77 -4.54 36.11
CA THR A 132 13.25 -5.62 36.99
C THR A 132 14.22 -6.57 36.28
N ASP A 133 14.88 -6.12 35.22
CA ASP A 133 15.83 -6.92 34.44
C ASP A 133 16.90 -7.56 35.35
N PRO A 134 16.95 -8.91 35.49
CA PRO A 134 17.84 -9.59 36.42
C PRO A 134 19.27 -9.76 35.85
N SER A 135 19.52 -9.32 34.63
CA SER A 135 20.79 -9.54 33.93
C SER A 135 21.98 -8.97 34.70
N ASP A 136 23.07 -9.75 34.76
CA ASP A 136 24.33 -9.38 35.42
C ASP A 136 25.51 -9.53 34.46
N TYR A 137 26.22 -8.41 34.27
CA TYR A 137 27.37 -8.33 33.37
C TYR A 137 28.72 -8.38 34.10
N GLY A 138 28.72 -8.78 35.38
CA GLY A 138 29.85 -8.80 36.30
C GLY A 138 29.88 -7.60 37.26
N ARG A 139 28.74 -6.94 37.46
CA ARG A 139 28.60 -5.74 38.32
C ARG A 139 27.41 -5.85 39.27
N GLY A 140 26.75 -7.00 39.33
CA GLY A 140 25.50 -7.21 40.05
C GLY A 140 24.27 -7.07 39.14
N PRO A 141 23.13 -7.69 39.50
CA PRO A 141 21.89 -7.61 38.72
C PRO A 141 21.43 -6.17 38.51
N ASN A 142 20.99 -5.83 37.30
CA ASN A 142 20.49 -4.50 36.92
C ASN A 142 21.44 -3.34 37.32
N ASN A 143 22.76 -3.56 37.21
CA ASN A 143 23.77 -2.61 37.65
C ASN A 143 24.70 -2.14 36.52
N GLY A 144 24.08 -1.75 35.41
CA GLY A 144 24.73 -1.24 34.21
C GLY A 144 25.11 -2.34 33.22
N ARG A 145 24.82 -2.10 31.94
CA ARG A 145 25.07 -3.04 30.84
C ARG A 145 26.30 -2.63 30.04
N PRO A 146 26.99 -3.56 29.35
CA PRO A 146 28.12 -3.21 28.50
C PRO A 146 27.64 -2.45 27.26
N VAL A 147 28.42 -1.49 26.79
CA VAL A 147 28.26 -0.88 25.46
C VAL A 147 29.52 -1.12 24.63
N TYR A 148 29.35 -1.54 23.39
CA TYR A 148 30.43 -2.09 22.56
C TYR A 148 30.93 -1.07 21.54
N PHE A 149 32.17 -0.62 21.71
CA PHE A 149 32.83 0.34 20.83
C PHE A 149 33.16 -0.29 19.47
N ILE A 150 33.03 0.45 18.37
CA ILE A 150 33.35 -0.01 17.02
C ILE A 150 34.82 0.27 16.69
N ASP A 151 35.69 -0.70 16.97
CA ASP A 151 37.10 -0.61 16.61
C ASP A 151 37.40 -1.08 15.17
N GLY A 152 36.45 -1.78 14.54
CA GLY A 152 36.54 -2.33 13.18
C GLY A 152 37.20 -3.71 13.12
N LYS A 153 37.29 -4.43 14.24
CA LYS A 153 37.88 -5.76 14.34
C LYS A 153 36.86 -6.76 14.88
N PRO A 154 37.09 -8.08 14.70
CA PRO A 154 36.33 -9.10 15.40
C PRO A 154 36.27 -8.86 16.91
N GLN A 155 35.08 -8.92 17.50
CA GLN A 155 34.82 -8.67 18.91
C GLN A 155 34.03 -9.82 19.52
N GLN A 156 34.48 -10.31 20.70
CA GLN A 156 33.71 -11.21 21.56
C GLN A 156 34.39 -11.50 22.93
N ARG A 157 33.56 -11.83 23.94
CA ARG A 157 33.95 -12.40 25.24
C ARG A 157 33.43 -13.84 25.38
N GLY A 158 34.31 -14.82 25.57
CA GLY A 158 33.94 -16.24 25.73
C GLY A 158 34.48 -17.12 24.59
N THR A 159 33.63 -17.96 23.98
CA THR A 159 34.01 -18.96 22.94
C THR A 159 33.58 -18.67 21.50
N TYR A 160 32.77 -17.65 21.24
CA TYR A 160 32.08 -17.29 19.99
C TYR A 160 32.56 -15.98 19.31
N MET A 161 33.70 -15.91 18.64
CA MET A 161 34.11 -14.64 18.00
C MET A 161 33.20 -14.24 16.82
N ASN A 162 32.81 -12.96 16.68
CA ASN A 162 32.10 -12.48 15.48
C ASN A 162 33.04 -12.26 14.28
N ALA A 163 32.48 -11.94 13.11
CA ALA A 163 33.19 -11.74 11.85
C ALA A 163 33.19 -10.26 11.37
N THR A 164 33.27 -9.30 12.29
CA THR A 164 33.45 -7.88 11.97
C THR A 164 34.72 -7.66 11.13
N MET A 165 34.59 -6.93 10.02
CA MET A 165 35.70 -6.59 9.12
C MET A 165 35.99 -5.09 9.04
N GLY A 166 35.09 -4.24 9.53
CA GLY A 166 35.22 -2.79 9.46
C GLY A 166 34.19 -2.09 10.32
N ALA A 167 33.92 -0.83 9.98
CA ALA A 167 32.94 0.03 10.66
C ALA A 167 31.89 0.60 9.70
N ALA A 168 32.01 0.30 8.40
CA ALA A 168 31.30 1.00 7.34
C ALA A 168 29.78 0.76 7.37
N SER A 169 29.32 -0.46 7.66
CA SER A 169 27.88 -0.75 7.71
C SER A 169 27.16 0.08 8.77
N THR A 170 27.76 0.20 9.96
CA THR A 170 27.21 1.04 11.03
C THR A 170 27.43 2.53 10.78
N ALA A 171 28.61 2.91 10.28
CA ALA A 171 28.95 4.31 10.02
C ALA A 171 28.07 4.96 8.94
N GLY A 172 27.72 4.21 7.89
CA GLY A 172 26.79 4.65 6.85
C GLY A 172 25.41 4.97 7.42
N LYS A 173 24.89 4.11 8.31
CA LYS A 173 23.61 4.32 9.02
C LYS A 173 23.62 5.57 9.90
N PHE A 174 24.69 5.79 10.67
CA PHE A 174 24.88 7.05 11.42
C PHE A 174 24.85 8.27 10.50
N ALA A 175 25.55 8.20 9.36
CA ALA A 175 25.64 9.31 8.42
C ALA A 175 24.29 9.63 7.77
N SER A 176 23.54 8.60 7.32
CA SER A 176 22.22 8.78 6.70
C SER A 176 21.21 9.37 7.68
N ASP A 177 21.16 8.86 8.90
CA ASP A 177 20.21 9.29 9.92
C ASP A 177 20.50 10.71 10.40
N PHE A 178 21.77 11.06 10.62
CA PHE A 178 22.14 12.41 11.01
C PHE A 178 21.90 13.42 9.88
N ALA A 179 22.12 13.05 8.62
CA ALA A 179 21.89 13.94 7.48
C ALA A 179 20.39 14.19 7.25
N LEU A 180 19.59 13.14 7.10
CA LEU A 180 18.14 13.29 6.88
C LEU A 180 17.42 13.78 8.15
N GLY A 181 17.85 13.31 9.32
CA GLY A 181 17.32 13.74 10.62
C GLY A 181 17.55 15.22 10.89
N ALA A 182 18.70 15.77 10.49
CA ALA A 182 18.92 17.21 10.58
C ALA A 182 17.89 18.02 9.78
N GLU A 183 17.53 17.57 8.57
CA GLU A 183 16.53 18.23 7.74
C GLU A 183 15.13 18.13 8.37
N VAL A 184 14.70 16.92 8.72
CA VAL A 184 13.35 16.65 9.26
C VAL A 184 13.13 17.34 10.61
N LEU A 185 14.12 17.31 11.51
CA LEU A 185 13.98 17.89 12.85
C LEU A 185 14.17 19.41 12.88
N LYS A 186 14.68 20.05 11.82
CA LYS A 186 14.97 21.50 11.80
C LYS A 186 13.80 22.38 12.24
N PRO A 187 12.54 22.13 11.83
CA PRO A 187 11.39 22.96 12.24
C PRO A 187 11.01 22.79 13.72
N PHE A 188 11.41 21.68 14.35
CA PHE A 188 10.91 21.26 15.67
C PHE A 188 11.98 21.32 16.76
N TYR A 189 13.22 20.89 16.45
CA TYR A 189 14.37 20.85 17.35
C TYR A 189 15.61 21.45 16.69
N PRO A 190 15.65 22.77 16.43
CA PRO A 190 16.69 23.40 15.62
C PRO A 190 18.11 23.25 16.19
N GLN A 191 18.26 23.28 17.53
CA GLN A 191 19.57 23.10 18.17
C GLN A 191 20.10 21.67 18.02
N PHE A 192 19.22 20.69 18.19
CA PHE A 192 19.59 19.29 18.03
C PHE A 192 19.86 18.94 16.56
N SER A 193 19.04 19.46 15.64
CA SER A 193 19.28 19.40 14.18
C SER A 193 20.67 19.93 13.82
N GLN A 194 21.07 21.09 14.35
CA GLN A 194 22.42 21.63 14.13
C GLN A 194 23.51 20.70 14.66
N LYS A 195 23.33 20.12 15.86
CA LYS A 195 24.29 19.17 16.45
C LYS A 195 24.51 17.97 15.55
N ILE A 196 23.45 17.23 15.19
CA ILE A 196 23.59 16.00 14.39
C ILE A 196 24.05 16.30 12.96
N SER A 197 23.67 17.43 12.36
CA SER A 197 24.16 17.83 11.04
C SER A 197 25.69 17.93 10.97
N SER A 198 26.32 18.41 12.06
CA SER A 198 27.78 18.53 12.14
C SER A 198 28.51 17.19 12.27
N LYS A 199 27.78 16.13 12.64
CA LYS A 199 28.33 14.79 12.88
C LYS A 199 28.20 13.87 11.66
N ALA A 200 27.26 14.13 10.75
CA ALA A 200 26.96 13.24 9.62
C ALA A 200 28.19 12.93 8.74
N ALA A 201 28.95 13.96 8.36
CA ALA A 201 30.15 13.78 7.54
C ALA A 201 31.28 13.07 8.30
N ASP A 202 31.41 13.33 9.60
CA ASP A 202 32.40 12.67 10.46
C ASP A 202 32.09 11.18 10.64
N ALA A 203 30.81 10.82 10.78
CA ALA A 203 30.37 9.42 10.81
C ALA A 203 30.70 8.71 9.49
N LEU A 204 30.35 9.31 8.33
CA LEU A 204 30.68 8.72 7.02
C LEU A 204 32.19 8.50 6.87
N GLN A 205 33.01 9.44 7.35
CA GLN A 205 34.46 9.33 7.26
C GLN A 205 34.99 8.10 8.03
N VAL A 206 34.40 7.71 9.16
CA VAL A 206 34.77 6.47 9.87
C VAL A 206 34.60 5.24 8.97
N GLY A 207 33.51 5.17 8.21
CA GLY A 207 33.26 4.07 7.28
C GLY A 207 34.22 4.06 6.09
N ILE A 208 34.60 5.25 5.60
CA ILE A 208 35.64 5.39 4.55
C ILE A 208 37.00 4.89 5.07
N ASP A 209 37.36 5.22 6.30
CA ASP A 209 38.64 4.87 6.90
C ASP A 209 38.73 3.39 7.30
N LYS A 210 37.58 2.75 7.59
CA LYS A 210 37.46 1.35 8.02
C LYS A 210 36.40 0.61 7.19
N PRO A 211 36.64 0.33 5.90
CA PRO A 211 35.69 -0.38 5.06
C PRO A 211 35.42 -1.79 5.60
N GLY A 212 34.16 -2.23 5.54
CA GLY A 212 33.73 -3.54 6.04
C GLY A 212 32.52 -3.44 6.97
N ASN A 213 31.91 -4.59 7.23
CA ASN A 213 30.75 -4.75 8.10
C ASN A 213 31.12 -4.76 9.59
N THR A 214 30.19 -4.31 10.43
CA THR A 214 30.20 -4.51 11.88
C THR A 214 29.12 -5.51 12.27
N GLN A 215 29.48 -6.59 12.97
CA GLN A 215 28.51 -7.54 13.51
C GLN A 215 28.24 -7.28 14.99
N THR A 216 27.08 -7.72 15.47
CA THR A 216 26.79 -7.70 16.91
C THR A 216 27.63 -8.74 17.65
N VAL A 217 27.65 -8.66 18.97
CA VAL A 217 28.42 -9.55 19.84
C VAL A 217 27.49 -10.39 20.71
N SER A 218 27.96 -11.60 21.01
CA SER A 218 27.29 -12.56 21.87
C SER A 218 28.30 -13.28 22.78
N VAL A 219 27.84 -13.76 23.95
CA VAL A 219 28.65 -14.39 24.98
C VAL A 219 28.21 -15.83 25.26
N VAL A 220 26.91 -16.12 25.34
CA VAL A 220 26.41 -17.44 25.78
C VAL A 220 25.96 -18.34 24.63
N SER A 221 25.62 -17.78 23.48
CA SER A 221 25.08 -18.45 22.31
C SER A 221 25.76 -18.00 21.01
N PRO A 222 25.64 -18.75 19.91
CA PRO A 222 26.25 -18.35 18.63
C PRO A 222 25.42 -17.32 17.84
N TYR A 223 24.22 -16.93 18.30
CA TYR A 223 23.33 -16.06 17.55
C TYR A 223 23.74 -14.60 17.68
N ILE A 224 23.86 -13.93 16.54
CA ILE A 224 24.16 -12.48 16.40
C ILE A 224 23.42 -11.95 15.16
N TYR A 225 23.47 -10.64 14.93
CA TYR A 225 23.21 -10.04 13.63
C TYR A 225 24.48 -10.13 12.80
N GLU A 226 24.43 -10.97 11.79
CA GLU A 226 25.56 -11.39 10.98
C GLU A 226 25.75 -10.53 9.72
N GLU A 227 25.39 -9.25 9.80
CA GLU A 227 25.53 -8.28 8.71
C GLU A 227 26.90 -8.44 8.04
N ASP A 228 26.91 -8.73 6.74
CA ASP A 228 28.09 -8.89 5.90
C ASP A 228 28.12 -7.94 4.70
N ASN A 229 27.04 -7.15 4.56
CA ASN A 229 26.96 -6.03 3.64
C ASN A 229 27.31 -4.71 4.34
N TRP A 230 27.72 -3.72 3.55
CA TRP A 230 28.03 -2.38 4.04
C TRP A 230 27.98 -1.31 2.95
N VAL A 231 27.90 -1.70 1.68
CA VAL A 231 27.98 -0.75 0.57
C VAL A 231 26.67 0.00 0.39
N ASP A 232 25.54 -0.64 0.62
CA ASP A 232 24.21 -0.04 0.75
C ASP A 232 24.18 1.07 1.81
N ASP A 233 24.75 0.82 2.99
CA ASP A 233 24.79 1.82 4.07
C ASP A 233 25.63 3.02 3.69
N MET A 234 26.81 2.76 3.10
CA MET A 234 27.71 3.83 2.65
C MET A 234 27.15 4.58 1.44
N GLU A 235 26.39 3.91 0.58
CA GLU A 235 25.62 4.53 -0.49
C GLU A 235 24.59 5.49 0.08
N LEU A 236 23.75 5.02 1.00
CA LEU A 236 22.70 5.80 1.63
C LEU A 236 23.27 7.01 2.39
N GLY A 237 24.28 6.78 3.24
CA GLY A 237 24.96 7.86 3.95
C GLY A 237 25.58 8.90 3.00
N SER A 238 26.15 8.46 1.88
CA SER A 238 26.73 9.36 0.88
C SER A 238 25.65 10.16 0.14
N VAL A 239 24.55 9.55 -0.31
CA VAL A 239 23.51 10.29 -1.05
C VAL A 239 22.75 11.25 -0.13
N GLU A 240 22.53 10.92 1.14
CA GLU A 240 21.94 11.85 2.10
C GLU A 240 22.87 13.03 2.40
N LEU A 241 24.19 12.80 2.49
CA LEU A 241 25.16 13.89 2.59
C LEU A 241 25.19 14.77 1.34
N PHE A 242 25.03 14.19 0.15
CA PHE A 242 24.85 14.97 -1.07
C PHE A 242 23.59 15.83 -1.00
N ARG A 243 22.45 15.28 -0.57
CA ARG A 243 21.19 16.03 -0.41
C ARG A 243 21.32 17.17 0.60
N MET A 244 21.99 16.93 1.72
CA MET A 244 22.20 17.92 2.77
C MET A 244 23.15 19.06 2.34
N THR A 245 24.20 18.75 1.56
CA THR A 245 25.30 19.70 1.31
C THR A 245 25.36 20.25 -0.12
N GLY A 246 24.77 19.56 -1.09
CA GLY A 246 24.94 19.83 -2.53
C GLY A 246 26.33 19.48 -3.08
N ASP A 247 27.24 18.89 -2.29
CA ASP A 247 28.60 18.58 -2.72
C ASP A 247 28.63 17.29 -3.56
N GLY A 248 28.87 17.44 -4.87
CA GLY A 248 28.87 16.35 -5.85
C GLY A 248 29.88 15.23 -5.58
N LYS A 249 30.88 15.42 -4.69
CA LYS A 249 31.79 14.33 -4.29
C LYS A 249 31.04 13.21 -3.58
N TYR A 250 30.00 13.54 -2.81
CA TYR A 250 29.20 12.56 -2.09
C TYR A 250 28.28 11.79 -3.04
N LEU A 251 27.71 12.45 -4.06
CA LEU A 251 26.97 11.75 -5.11
C LEU A 251 27.87 10.78 -5.88
N THR A 252 29.11 11.20 -6.18
CA THR A 252 30.10 10.33 -6.84
C THR A 252 30.38 9.08 -6.01
N LYS A 253 30.53 9.23 -4.69
CA LYS A 253 30.71 8.12 -3.76
C LYS A 253 29.48 7.23 -3.64
N ALA A 254 28.29 7.81 -3.55
CA ALA A 254 27.04 7.06 -3.52
C ALA A 254 26.91 6.17 -4.77
N VAL A 255 27.17 6.74 -5.95
CA VAL A 255 27.14 5.99 -7.22
C VAL A 255 28.19 4.88 -7.26
N GLU A 256 29.39 5.10 -6.70
CA GLU A 256 30.43 4.07 -6.59
C GLU A 256 29.95 2.89 -5.74
N TYR A 257 29.34 3.16 -4.58
CA TYR A 257 28.83 2.13 -3.69
C TYR A 257 27.63 1.38 -4.28
N GLY A 258 26.65 2.07 -4.84
CA GLY A 258 25.48 1.41 -5.45
C GLY A 258 25.80 0.56 -6.68
N ARG A 259 26.90 0.84 -7.37
CA ARG A 259 27.41 -0.04 -8.43
C ARG A 259 28.04 -1.33 -7.91
N ARG A 260 28.42 -1.39 -6.64
CA ARG A 260 28.96 -2.61 -6.00
C ARG A 260 27.86 -3.55 -5.53
N GLU A 261 26.65 -3.02 -5.30
CA GLU A 261 25.44 -3.80 -5.05
C GLU A 261 24.29 -3.31 -5.93
N PRO A 262 24.26 -3.70 -7.22
CA PRO A 262 23.14 -3.35 -8.11
C PRO A 262 21.80 -3.97 -7.68
N VAL A 263 21.83 -5.07 -6.91
CA VAL A 263 20.65 -5.77 -6.39
C VAL A 263 20.95 -6.23 -4.98
N THR A 264 20.08 -5.91 -4.02
CA THR A 264 20.20 -6.37 -2.64
C THR A 264 20.26 -7.90 -2.61
N PRO A 265 21.28 -8.53 -2.00
CA PRO A 265 21.64 -9.91 -2.30
C PRO A 265 20.55 -10.97 -2.02
N TRP A 266 19.65 -10.73 -1.06
CA TRP A 266 18.58 -11.68 -0.74
C TRP A 266 17.52 -11.79 -1.85
N MET A 267 17.37 -10.79 -2.73
CA MET A 267 16.37 -10.75 -3.81
C MET A 267 16.73 -11.75 -4.92
N GLY A 268 16.41 -13.02 -4.67
CA GLY A 268 16.76 -14.18 -5.51
C GLY A 268 17.56 -15.27 -4.78
N ALA A 269 17.80 -15.14 -3.47
CA ALA A 269 18.49 -16.15 -2.66
C ALA A 269 17.50 -17.06 -1.90
N ASP A 270 17.87 -18.32 -1.67
CA ASP A 270 17.05 -19.30 -0.92
C ASP A 270 17.37 -19.37 0.58
N SER A 271 18.50 -18.82 0.99
CA SER A 271 18.96 -18.86 2.38
C SER A 271 19.78 -17.62 2.70
N ALA A 272 19.72 -17.17 3.95
CA ALA A 272 20.63 -16.20 4.50
C ALA A 272 20.94 -16.56 5.96
N ARG A 273 22.07 -16.07 6.47
CA ARG A 273 22.30 -16.01 7.92
C ARG A 273 21.47 -14.89 8.52
N HIS A 274 21.31 -14.89 9.84
CA HIS A 274 20.46 -13.93 10.54
C HIS A 274 20.99 -12.50 10.30
N TYR A 275 20.17 -11.61 9.72
CA TYR A 275 20.54 -10.24 9.33
C TYR A 275 21.75 -10.13 8.37
N GLN A 276 22.08 -11.18 7.61
CA GLN A 276 23.27 -11.20 6.75
C GLN A 276 23.36 -10.01 5.78
N TRP A 277 22.26 -9.71 5.08
CA TRP A 277 22.20 -8.64 4.07
C TRP A 277 21.25 -7.54 4.51
N TYR A 278 21.53 -6.98 5.68
CA TYR A 278 20.76 -5.90 6.27
C TYR A 278 21.39 -4.53 5.92
N PRO A 279 20.60 -3.45 5.76
CA PRO A 279 19.13 -3.39 5.76
C PRO A 279 18.50 -4.16 4.60
N PHE A 280 17.26 -4.63 4.78
CA PHE A 280 16.58 -5.50 3.81
C PHE A 280 16.19 -4.83 2.48
N MET A 281 16.48 -3.54 2.30
CA MET A 281 16.38 -2.84 1.03
C MET A 281 17.41 -1.71 1.00
N ASN A 282 18.11 -1.58 -0.13
CA ASN A 282 19.00 -0.47 -0.36
C ASN A 282 18.21 0.80 -0.78
N MET A 283 17.94 1.67 0.19
CA MET A 283 17.30 2.98 -0.01
C MET A 283 18.15 3.96 -0.84
N GLY A 284 19.46 3.72 -0.93
CA GLY A 284 20.39 4.53 -1.71
C GLY A 284 20.00 4.59 -3.19
N HIS A 285 19.57 3.45 -3.75
CA HIS A 285 19.13 3.38 -5.15
C HIS A 285 17.98 4.35 -5.43
N TYR A 286 16.97 4.35 -4.56
CA TYR A 286 15.82 5.26 -4.68
C TYR A 286 16.27 6.72 -4.54
N GLN A 287 17.06 7.03 -3.51
CA GLN A 287 17.51 8.40 -3.25
C GLN A 287 18.32 8.98 -4.41
N ILE A 288 19.20 8.18 -5.03
CA ILE A 288 19.94 8.61 -6.23
C ILE A 288 18.97 8.82 -7.39
N ALA A 289 18.09 7.86 -7.68
CA ALA A 289 17.15 7.95 -8.81
C ALA A 289 16.15 9.10 -8.68
N ALA A 290 15.71 9.41 -7.47
CA ALA A 290 14.74 10.46 -7.17
C ALA A 290 15.33 11.87 -7.24
N HIS A 291 16.62 12.03 -6.92
CA HIS A 291 17.24 13.35 -6.75
C HIS A 291 18.34 13.71 -7.75
N THR A 292 18.80 12.76 -8.57
CA THR A 292 19.77 13.08 -9.64
C THR A 292 19.10 13.83 -10.79
N THR A 293 19.83 14.79 -11.37
CA THR A 293 19.44 15.46 -12.63
C THR A 293 19.98 14.75 -13.87
N ASP A 294 20.88 13.76 -13.70
CA ASP A 294 21.42 12.96 -14.80
C ASP A 294 20.43 11.83 -15.15
N ALA A 295 19.78 11.95 -16.32
CA ALA A 295 18.83 10.96 -16.82
C ALA A 295 19.41 9.55 -16.96
N ARG A 296 20.72 9.42 -17.26
CA ARG A 296 21.40 8.13 -17.36
C ARG A 296 21.55 7.49 -15.99
N LEU A 297 21.93 8.26 -14.98
CA LEU A 297 21.99 7.79 -13.60
C LEU A 297 20.60 7.41 -13.09
N LYS A 298 19.59 8.26 -13.30
CA LYS A 298 18.20 7.92 -12.93
C LYS A 298 17.78 6.58 -13.54
N ALA A 299 18.03 6.37 -14.83
CA ALA A 299 17.70 5.12 -15.49
C ALA A 299 18.52 3.93 -14.98
N GLU A 300 19.79 4.13 -14.59
CA GLU A 300 20.64 3.09 -14.00
C GLU A 300 20.08 2.60 -12.66
N PHE A 301 19.77 3.51 -11.76
CA PHE A 301 19.29 3.16 -10.42
C PHE A 301 17.83 2.66 -10.42
N LEU A 302 16.99 3.13 -11.36
CA LEU A 302 15.68 2.49 -11.60
C LEU A 302 15.83 1.04 -12.09
N ARG A 303 16.82 0.74 -12.95
CA ARG A 303 17.09 -0.65 -13.36
C ARG A 303 17.56 -1.53 -12.20
N ASN A 304 18.36 -0.99 -11.29
CA ASN A 304 18.79 -1.69 -10.07
C ASN A 304 17.58 -2.09 -9.21
N MET A 305 16.69 -1.13 -8.91
CA MET A 305 15.45 -1.40 -8.17
C MET A 305 14.58 -2.44 -8.89
N ARG A 306 14.37 -2.26 -10.20
CA ARG A 306 13.59 -3.19 -11.04
C ARG A 306 14.14 -4.61 -11.02
N ALA A 307 15.46 -4.78 -11.05
CA ALA A 307 16.10 -6.08 -11.12
C ALA A 307 15.84 -6.92 -9.85
N GLY A 308 15.84 -6.30 -8.67
CA GLY A 308 15.44 -6.96 -7.43
C GLY A 308 13.96 -7.38 -7.43
N ILE A 309 13.06 -6.45 -7.80
CA ILE A 309 11.62 -6.71 -7.90
C ILE A 309 11.34 -7.87 -8.87
N ALA A 310 11.96 -7.85 -10.06
CA ALA A 310 11.76 -8.88 -11.08
C ALA A 310 12.16 -10.28 -10.60
N ARG A 311 13.29 -10.42 -9.90
CA ARG A 311 13.74 -11.72 -9.36
C ARG A 311 12.76 -12.28 -8.33
N THR A 312 12.26 -11.42 -7.43
CA THR A 312 11.25 -11.81 -6.44
C THR A 312 9.92 -12.13 -7.10
N TYR A 313 9.51 -11.36 -8.11
CA TYR A 313 8.29 -11.62 -8.89
C TYR A 313 8.33 -12.95 -9.61
N GLU A 314 9.42 -13.24 -10.33
CA GLU A 314 9.63 -14.51 -11.05
C GLU A 314 9.55 -15.71 -10.10
N ARG A 315 10.11 -15.59 -8.89
CA ARG A 315 10.01 -16.63 -7.85
C ARG A 315 8.59 -16.80 -7.32
N GLY A 316 7.84 -15.71 -7.19
CA GLY A 316 6.47 -15.71 -6.66
C GLY A 316 5.42 -16.29 -7.61
N GLN A 317 5.69 -16.37 -8.92
CA GLN A 317 4.71 -16.78 -9.95
C GLN A 317 4.00 -18.10 -9.68
N ALA A 318 4.71 -19.08 -9.10
CA ALA A 318 4.14 -20.38 -8.80
C ALA A 318 3.45 -20.45 -7.41
N HIS A 319 3.62 -19.41 -6.59
CA HIS A 319 3.06 -19.35 -5.25
C HIS A 319 1.61 -18.85 -5.30
N PRO A 320 0.62 -19.51 -4.65
CA PRO A 320 -0.79 -19.11 -4.72
C PRO A 320 -1.10 -17.68 -4.25
N PHE A 321 -0.18 -17.09 -3.48
CA PHE A 321 -0.27 -15.73 -2.94
C PHE A 321 0.73 -14.76 -3.59
N LEU A 322 1.36 -15.14 -4.71
CA LEU A 322 2.41 -14.37 -5.40
C LEU A 322 3.55 -13.92 -4.46
N TRP A 323 3.80 -14.70 -3.41
CA TRP A 323 4.76 -14.38 -2.34
C TRP A 323 6.11 -14.99 -2.69
N GLY A 324 6.94 -14.22 -3.39
CA GLY A 324 8.29 -14.63 -3.82
C GLY A 324 9.40 -14.38 -2.80
N ILE A 325 9.06 -14.13 -1.53
CA ILE A 325 10.00 -13.83 -0.46
C ILE A 325 10.57 -15.15 0.09
N PRO A 326 11.89 -15.25 0.39
CA PRO A 326 12.42 -16.43 1.05
C PRO A 326 11.85 -16.58 2.47
N GLY A 327 11.43 -17.79 2.84
CA GLY A 327 10.98 -18.14 4.18
C GLY A 327 12.14 -18.24 5.16
N ILE A 328 12.84 -17.14 5.43
CA ILE A 328 13.90 -17.05 6.45
C ILE A 328 13.43 -16.19 7.61
N TRP A 329 14.17 -16.18 8.73
CA TRP A 329 13.86 -15.33 9.88
C TRP A 329 13.73 -13.87 9.42
N CYS A 330 12.65 -13.20 9.86
CA CYS A 330 12.24 -11.85 9.45
C CYS A 330 11.65 -11.76 8.03
N SER A 331 11.03 -12.84 7.52
CA SER A 331 10.41 -12.84 6.18
C SER A 331 9.31 -11.79 5.99
N ASN A 332 8.62 -11.35 7.04
CA ASN A 332 7.70 -10.23 6.97
C ASN A 332 8.42 -8.87 6.89
N ASN A 333 9.62 -8.74 7.46
CA ASN A 333 10.45 -7.55 7.27
C ASN A 333 10.90 -7.47 5.80
N LEU A 334 11.31 -8.60 5.21
CA LEU A 334 11.60 -8.71 3.77
C LEU A 334 10.37 -8.39 2.90
N THR A 335 9.20 -8.88 3.29
CA THR A 335 7.91 -8.60 2.62
C THR A 335 7.63 -7.08 2.63
N THR A 336 7.83 -6.43 3.77
CA THR A 336 7.64 -4.97 3.93
C THR A 336 8.67 -4.17 3.11
N ALA A 337 9.92 -4.64 3.06
CA ALA A 337 10.98 -4.04 2.26
C ALA A 337 10.67 -4.14 0.75
N MET A 338 10.23 -5.30 0.26
CA MET A 338 9.83 -5.48 -1.14
C MET A 338 8.59 -4.67 -1.50
N LEU A 339 7.58 -4.64 -0.62
CA LEU A 339 6.39 -3.80 -0.80
C LEU A 339 6.79 -2.33 -0.98
N THR A 340 7.67 -1.83 -0.11
CA THR A 340 8.22 -0.47 -0.21
C THR A 340 8.95 -0.27 -1.53
N GLN A 341 9.82 -1.19 -1.93
CA GLN A 341 10.55 -1.08 -3.20
C GLN A 341 9.62 -1.04 -4.41
N CYS A 342 8.53 -1.83 -4.41
CA CYS A 342 7.52 -1.82 -5.48
C CYS A 342 6.83 -0.46 -5.57
N ILE A 343 6.36 0.09 -4.44
CA ILE A 343 5.72 1.42 -4.38
C ILE A 343 6.67 2.50 -4.92
N LEU A 344 7.92 2.52 -4.42
CA LEU A 344 8.92 3.52 -4.81
C LEU A 344 9.31 3.41 -6.29
N TYR A 345 9.45 2.19 -6.80
CA TYR A 345 9.75 1.97 -8.21
C TYR A 345 8.60 2.43 -9.11
N ARG A 346 7.37 1.98 -8.83
CA ARG A 346 6.17 2.30 -9.62
C ARG A 346 5.93 3.80 -9.66
N THR A 347 5.96 4.45 -8.49
CA THR A 347 5.73 5.90 -8.40
C THR A 347 6.80 6.74 -9.11
N LEU A 348 8.07 6.30 -9.09
CA LEU A 348 9.17 7.05 -9.70
C LEU A 348 9.35 6.79 -11.20
N SER A 349 9.01 5.59 -11.67
CA SER A 349 9.18 5.15 -13.06
C SER A 349 7.90 5.25 -13.90
N GLY A 350 6.72 5.13 -13.28
CA GLY A 350 5.45 4.94 -13.96
C GLY A 350 5.23 3.53 -14.51
N ASP A 351 6.12 2.58 -14.22
CA ASP A 351 6.00 1.17 -14.63
C ASP A 351 5.12 0.40 -13.64
N ASP A 352 4.01 -0.13 -14.13
CA ASP A 352 2.97 -0.88 -13.40
C ASP A 352 3.11 -2.40 -13.52
N SER A 353 4.17 -2.91 -14.17
CA SER A 353 4.38 -4.35 -14.43
C SER A 353 4.35 -5.25 -13.18
N PHE A 354 4.50 -4.68 -11.97
CA PHE A 354 4.55 -5.41 -10.71
C PHE A 354 3.43 -5.03 -9.73
N GLU A 355 2.41 -4.30 -10.18
CA GLU A 355 1.30 -3.84 -9.32
C GLU A 355 0.55 -5.00 -8.65
N GLU A 356 0.38 -6.13 -9.34
CA GLU A 356 -0.23 -7.34 -8.78
C GLU A 356 0.57 -7.91 -7.59
N MET A 357 1.90 -7.95 -7.70
CA MET A 357 2.77 -8.39 -6.61
C MET A 357 2.79 -7.37 -5.47
N GLU A 358 2.80 -6.07 -5.77
CA GLU A 358 2.67 -5.02 -4.75
C GLU A 358 1.40 -5.24 -3.91
N GLY A 359 0.25 -5.43 -4.58
CA GLY A 359 -1.03 -5.73 -3.93
C GLY A 359 -0.96 -7.02 -3.11
N SER A 360 -0.36 -8.07 -3.65
CA SER A 360 -0.23 -9.38 -2.97
C SER A 360 0.64 -9.32 -1.71
N LEU A 361 1.75 -8.56 -1.74
CA LEU A 361 2.62 -8.35 -0.58
C LEU A 361 1.93 -7.52 0.52
N ARG A 362 1.16 -6.50 0.13
CA ARG A 362 0.30 -5.76 1.06
C ARG A 362 -0.73 -6.69 1.70
N ASP A 363 -1.44 -7.45 0.88
CA ASP A 363 -2.55 -8.29 1.34
C ASP A 363 -2.03 -9.47 2.20
N TRP A 364 -0.84 -9.99 1.91
CA TRP A 364 -0.13 -10.96 2.75
C TRP A 364 0.01 -10.49 4.20
N LEU A 365 0.47 -9.24 4.39
CA LEU A 365 0.65 -8.64 5.72
C LEU A 365 -0.69 -8.48 6.47
N PHE A 366 -1.82 -8.40 5.74
CA PHE A 366 -3.16 -8.23 6.31
C PHE A 366 -4.02 -9.51 6.34
N GLY A 367 -3.46 -10.67 5.98
CA GLY A 367 -4.13 -11.97 6.13
C GLY A 367 -4.45 -12.74 4.86
N CYS A 368 -4.08 -12.22 3.69
CA CYS A 368 -4.08 -13.00 2.44
C CYS A 368 -2.84 -13.90 2.38
N ASN A 369 -2.80 -14.89 3.27
CA ASN A 369 -1.72 -15.86 3.45
C ASN A 369 -2.33 -17.21 3.89
N PRO A 370 -1.56 -18.31 3.92
CA PRO A 370 -2.11 -19.66 4.22
C PRO A 370 -2.90 -19.76 5.53
N TRP A 371 -2.59 -18.91 6.50
CA TRP A 371 -3.15 -18.94 7.85
C TRP A 371 -4.39 -18.05 8.03
N GLY A 372 -4.68 -17.17 7.07
CA GLY A 372 -5.81 -16.24 7.18
C GLY A 372 -5.68 -15.27 8.35
N THR A 373 -4.45 -14.95 8.77
CA THR A 373 -4.15 -14.05 9.88
C THR A 373 -3.30 -12.88 9.42
N SER A 374 -3.61 -11.69 9.91
CA SER A 374 -2.70 -10.56 9.80
C SER A 374 -1.36 -10.90 10.44
N MET A 375 -0.30 -10.29 9.92
CA MET A 375 1.05 -10.32 10.47
C MET A 375 1.34 -9.10 11.36
N ILE A 376 0.36 -8.22 11.53
CA ILE A 376 0.45 -7.01 12.34
C ILE A 376 -0.52 -7.13 13.51
N VAL A 377 0.01 -7.03 14.73
CA VAL A 377 -0.75 -7.19 15.96
C VAL A 377 -1.86 -6.13 16.06
N GLU A 378 -3.11 -6.58 16.19
CA GLU A 378 -4.34 -5.77 16.23
C GLU A 378 -4.66 -4.92 14.99
N LEU A 379 -4.07 -5.23 13.83
CA LEU A 379 -4.35 -4.51 12.58
C LEU A 379 -4.69 -5.49 11.43
N PRO A 380 -5.89 -5.43 10.82
CA PRO A 380 -6.98 -4.51 11.11
C PRO A 380 -7.69 -4.87 12.42
N LYS A 381 -8.24 -3.84 13.07
CA LYS A 381 -9.03 -4.01 14.29
C LYS A 381 -10.25 -4.89 14.00
N GLY A 382 -10.43 -5.94 14.81
CA GLY A 382 -11.53 -6.91 14.64
C GLY A 382 -11.25 -8.04 13.66
N GLY A 383 -10.09 -8.04 12.98
CA GLY A 383 -9.62 -9.18 12.20
C GLY A 383 -8.92 -10.26 13.04
N THR A 384 -8.42 -11.30 12.37
CA THR A 384 -7.49 -12.29 12.94
C THR A 384 -6.07 -11.73 12.92
N TYR A 385 -5.36 -11.80 14.04
CA TYR A 385 -4.01 -11.27 14.23
C TYR A 385 -3.29 -12.09 15.31
N PRO A 386 -1.95 -11.95 15.47
CA PRO A 386 -1.18 -12.71 16.46
C PRO A 386 -1.54 -12.28 17.90
N ARG A 387 -1.88 -13.24 18.76
CA ARG A 387 -2.32 -13.02 20.16
C ARG A 387 -1.35 -13.59 21.19
N ALA A 388 -0.54 -14.57 20.80
CA ALA A 388 0.47 -15.22 21.63
C ALA A 388 1.87 -14.88 21.11
N THR A 389 2.13 -13.61 20.78
CA THR A 389 3.45 -13.16 20.32
C THR A 389 4.54 -13.47 21.34
N HIS A 390 5.74 -13.83 20.87
CA HIS A 390 6.93 -13.87 21.70
C HIS A 390 7.25 -12.43 22.15
N SER A 391 6.77 -12.04 23.33
CA SER A 391 6.87 -10.67 23.83
C SER A 391 6.68 -10.65 25.34
N ASN A 392 7.54 -9.89 26.05
CA ASN A 392 7.42 -9.69 27.50
C ASN A 392 6.01 -9.23 27.91
N TRP A 393 5.30 -8.46 27.08
CA TRP A 393 3.96 -7.95 27.42
C TRP A 393 2.92 -9.07 27.52
N VAL A 394 2.98 -10.04 26.60
CA VAL A 394 2.10 -11.21 26.59
C VAL A 394 2.45 -12.15 27.74
N PHE A 395 3.74 -12.44 27.94
CA PHE A 395 4.20 -13.31 29.03
C PHE A 395 3.86 -12.79 30.42
N GLN A 396 3.82 -11.46 30.59
CA GLN A 396 3.49 -10.81 31.86
C GLN A 396 1.99 -10.51 31.99
N ASN A 397 1.17 -10.96 31.03
CA ASN A 397 -0.27 -10.73 30.98
C ASN A 397 -0.66 -9.23 31.05
N LEU A 398 0.12 -8.38 30.39
CA LEU A 398 -0.09 -6.92 30.33
C LEU A 398 -0.81 -6.46 29.06
N GLY A 399 -1.09 -7.37 28.13
CA GLY A 399 -1.75 -7.11 26.86
C GLY A 399 -0.88 -7.47 25.66
N HIS A 400 -1.33 -7.07 24.46
CA HIS A 400 -0.62 -7.35 23.22
C HIS A 400 0.34 -6.23 22.83
N PRO A 401 1.45 -6.54 22.11
CA PRO A 401 2.33 -5.56 21.49
C PRO A 401 1.65 -4.84 20.30
N VAL A 402 0.68 -3.97 20.59
CA VAL A 402 -0.21 -3.37 19.58
C VAL A 402 0.55 -2.69 18.44
N GLY A 403 0.27 -3.12 17.22
CA GLY A 403 0.84 -2.59 15.99
C GLY A 403 2.26 -3.06 15.67
N GLY A 404 2.79 -4.05 16.40
CA GLY A 404 4.04 -4.74 16.10
C GLY A 404 3.88 -5.68 14.90
N LEU A 405 4.89 -5.72 14.03
CA LEU A 405 5.02 -6.69 12.93
C LEU A 405 5.75 -7.92 13.44
N VAL A 406 5.13 -9.09 13.38
CA VAL A 406 5.81 -10.35 13.71
C VAL A 406 6.76 -10.78 12.60
N ASP A 407 7.85 -11.46 12.95
CA ASP A 407 8.90 -11.91 12.03
C ASP A 407 8.39 -12.61 10.77
N GLY A 408 7.33 -13.40 10.90
CA GLY A 408 6.71 -14.09 9.79
C GLY A 408 7.24 -15.50 9.56
N PRO A 409 6.71 -16.19 8.54
CA PRO A 409 6.99 -17.61 8.39
C PRO A 409 8.43 -17.89 8.00
N VAL A 410 8.93 -19.01 8.47
CA VAL A 410 10.25 -19.55 8.12
C VAL A 410 10.10 -20.94 7.49
N TYR A 411 11.11 -21.38 6.75
CA TYR A 411 11.16 -22.74 6.23
C TYR A 411 11.10 -23.74 7.37
N SER A 412 10.34 -24.82 7.20
CA SER A 412 10.19 -25.89 8.19
C SER A 412 11.53 -26.46 8.65
N THR A 413 12.53 -26.48 7.76
CA THR A 413 13.91 -26.90 8.04
C THR A 413 14.65 -25.94 8.96
N ILE A 414 14.45 -24.62 8.78
CA ILE A 414 15.01 -23.59 9.68
C ILE A 414 14.37 -23.76 11.05
N PHE A 415 13.04 -23.74 11.13
CA PHE A 415 12.29 -23.90 12.38
C PHE A 415 12.74 -25.14 13.16
N SER A 416 12.84 -26.29 12.49
CA SER A 416 13.24 -27.57 13.11
C SER A 416 14.70 -27.61 13.59
N SER A 417 15.54 -26.69 13.12
CA SER A 417 16.96 -26.61 13.51
C SER A 417 17.21 -25.71 14.71
N LEU A 418 16.23 -24.88 15.09
CA LEU A 418 16.38 -23.89 16.14
C LEU A 418 16.42 -24.52 17.53
N ARG A 419 17.25 -23.94 18.39
CA ARG A 419 17.36 -24.36 19.79
C ARG A 419 16.42 -23.55 20.66
N GLY A 420 15.67 -24.23 21.53
CA GLY A 420 14.81 -23.56 22.51
C GLY A 420 13.42 -23.17 22.00
N VAL A 421 13.10 -23.42 20.73
CA VAL A 421 11.73 -23.30 20.22
C VAL A 421 10.98 -24.59 20.54
N ASN A 422 9.88 -24.50 21.29
CA ASN A 422 8.99 -25.63 21.60
C ASN A 422 7.56 -25.12 21.63
N ILE A 423 6.71 -25.59 20.71
CA ILE A 423 5.30 -25.18 20.67
C ILE A 423 4.55 -25.83 21.85
N THR A 424 3.97 -24.99 22.72
CA THR A 424 3.27 -25.41 23.95
C THR A 424 1.85 -24.84 24.03
N ASP A 425 0.96 -25.48 24.79
CA ASP A 425 -0.37 -24.95 25.15
C ASP A 425 -0.29 -24.13 26.46
N ASP A 426 0.64 -23.18 26.56
CA ASP A 426 0.93 -22.41 27.77
C ASP A 426 -0.04 -21.23 28.00
N MET A 427 -0.89 -20.90 27.02
CA MET A 427 -1.85 -19.79 27.10
C MET A 427 -3.31 -20.28 27.06
N PRO A 428 -4.19 -19.84 27.99
CA PRO A 428 -5.55 -20.38 28.16
C PRO A 428 -6.52 -20.12 26.98
N HIS A 429 -6.12 -19.31 25.99
CA HIS A 429 -6.98 -18.89 24.87
C HIS A 429 -6.32 -18.98 23.49
N VAL A 430 -5.11 -19.56 23.41
CA VAL A 430 -4.41 -19.81 22.14
C VAL A 430 -3.97 -21.27 22.15
N THR A 431 -4.49 -22.06 21.21
CA THR A 431 -4.07 -23.45 21.08
C THR A 431 -2.79 -23.53 20.26
N ALA A 432 -1.81 -24.28 20.75
CA ALA A 432 -0.56 -24.61 20.06
C ALA A 432 -0.77 -25.02 18.59
N ASN A 433 -1.92 -25.64 18.32
CA ASN A 433 -2.25 -26.25 17.04
C ASN A 433 -3.26 -25.45 16.20
N ALA A 434 -3.59 -24.21 16.55
CA ALA A 434 -4.60 -23.40 15.84
C ALA A 434 -4.36 -23.32 14.33
N TYR A 435 -3.08 -23.29 13.94
CA TYR A 435 -2.63 -23.17 12.56
C TYR A 435 -2.12 -24.47 11.93
N LEU A 436 -2.10 -25.58 12.68
CA LEU A 436 -1.47 -26.83 12.24
C LEU A 436 -2.04 -27.38 10.92
N ARG A 437 -3.37 -27.31 10.74
CA ARG A 437 -4.04 -27.76 9.50
C ARG A 437 -3.82 -26.87 8.29
N PHE A 438 -3.24 -25.68 8.50
CA PHE A 438 -3.03 -24.65 7.48
C PHE A 438 -1.56 -24.49 7.10
N GLN A 439 -0.64 -25.25 7.73
CA GLN A 439 0.77 -25.23 7.35
C GLN A 439 0.93 -25.82 5.93
N PRO A 440 1.48 -25.08 4.95
CA PRO A 440 1.72 -25.58 3.60
C PRO A 440 2.79 -26.68 3.54
N GLY A 441 3.61 -26.79 4.59
CA GLY A 441 4.58 -27.88 4.82
C GLY A 441 6.04 -27.47 4.53
N ASP A 442 6.27 -26.58 3.58
CA ASP A 442 7.57 -26.01 3.25
C ASP A 442 7.93 -24.81 4.14
N VAL A 443 6.95 -23.96 4.47
CA VAL A 443 7.05 -22.88 5.46
C VAL A 443 6.06 -23.09 6.61
N VAL A 444 6.41 -22.54 7.78
CA VAL A 444 5.60 -22.60 9.00
C VAL A 444 5.49 -21.23 9.66
N TYR A 445 4.32 -20.98 10.27
CA TYR A 445 4.07 -19.88 11.19
C TYR A 445 3.27 -20.40 12.37
N HIS A 446 3.58 -19.94 13.59
CA HIS A 446 2.83 -20.31 14.79
C HIS A 446 2.52 -19.07 15.61
N ASP A 447 1.25 -18.84 15.91
CA ASP A 447 0.89 -17.87 16.95
C ASP A 447 1.12 -18.49 18.33
N ASN A 448 2.38 -18.54 18.76
CA ASN A 448 2.79 -19.15 20.02
C ASN A 448 3.90 -18.35 20.71
N THR A 449 3.80 -18.23 22.03
CA THR A 449 4.70 -17.43 22.87
C THR A 449 6.12 -17.99 22.86
N HIS A 450 6.31 -19.29 22.61
CA HIS A 450 7.62 -19.92 22.53
C HIS A 450 8.20 -19.96 21.10
N ASP A 451 7.48 -19.46 20.10
CA ASP A 451 7.99 -19.31 18.74
C ASP A 451 8.56 -17.90 18.52
N TYR A 452 9.81 -17.70 18.95
CA TYR A 452 10.54 -16.46 18.68
C TYR A 452 10.90 -16.29 17.20
N SER A 453 10.86 -17.34 16.39
CA SER A 453 11.38 -17.31 15.01
C SER A 453 10.36 -16.84 13.99
N THR A 454 9.07 -17.03 14.29
CA THR A 454 7.97 -16.61 13.42
C THR A 454 7.03 -15.59 14.04
N ASN A 455 7.03 -15.47 15.37
CA ASN A 455 6.00 -14.76 16.12
C ASN A 455 6.55 -13.71 17.11
N GLU A 456 7.84 -13.39 17.02
CA GLU A 456 8.43 -12.25 17.72
C GLU A 456 8.16 -10.97 16.92
N PRO A 457 7.53 -9.94 17.52
CA PRO A 457 7.46 -8.64 16.91
C PRO A 457 8.81 -7.92 16.99
N THR A 458 9.26 -7.33 15.89
CA THR A 458 10.55 -6.62 15.82
C THR A 458 10.36 -5.11 15.63
N MET A 459 11.19 -4.31 16.30
CA MET A 459 11.11 -2.84 16.26
C MET A 459 11.44 -2.27 14.87
N ASP A 460 12.45 -2.79 14.20
CA ASP A 460 12.87 -2.33 12.88
C ASP A 460 11.88 -2.75 11.77
N GLY A 461 11.37 -3.98 11.83
CA GLY A 461 10.30 -4.46 10.95
C GLY A 461 9.03 -3.63 11.10
N THR A 462 8.66 -3.34 12.35
CA THR A 462 7.52 -2.50 12.67
C THR A 462 7.70 -1.05 12.17
N ALA A 463 8.89 -0.47 12.34
CA ALA A 463 9.19 0.87 11.83
C ALA A 463 9.16 0.92 10.30
N SER A 464 9.59 -0.15 9.63
CA SER A 464 9.56 -0.27 8.16
C SER A 464 8.14 -0.22 7.57
N LEU A 465 7.09 -0.49 8.36
CA LEU A 465 5.70 -0.31 7.93
C LEU A 465 5.28 1.17 7.82
N THR A 466 6.01 2.12 8.41
CA THR A 466 5.58 3.54 8.44
C THR A 466 5.38 4.12 7.04
N PHE A 467 6.31 3.87 6.11
CA PHE A 467 6.19 4.37 4.75
C PHE A 467 5.01 3.74 3.98
N PRO A 468 4.93 2.40 3.80
CA PRO A 468 3.85 1.81 2.99
C PRO A 468 2.46 2.09 3.58
N LEU A 469 2.31 2.08 4.91
CA LEU A 469 1.01 2.41 5.53
C LEU A 469 0.63 3.89 5.37
N SER A 470 1.58 4.82 5.51
CA SER A 470 1.31 6.25 5.29
C SER A 470 1.01 6.56 3.83
N TYR A 471 1.66 5.86 2.90
CA TYR A 471 1.37 5.91 1.47
C TYR A 471 -0.07 5.47 1.17
N TYR A 472 -0.48 4.29 1.62
CA TYR A 472 -1.84 3.81 1.39
C TYR A 472 -2.91 4.62 2.13
N GLN A 473 -2.60 5.20 3.29
CA GLN A 473 -3.52 6.12 3.95
C GLN A 473 -3.74 7.39 3.12
N LYS A 474 -2.69 7.92 2.49
CA LYS A 474 -2.79 9.06 1.57
C LYS A 474 -3.61 8.72 0.33
N GLU A 475 -3.36 7.58 -0.30
CA GLU A 475 -4.15 7.11 -1.45
C GLU A 475 -5.62 6.87 -1.07
N GLY A 476 -5.87 6.17 0.03
CA GLY A 476 -7.21 5.88 0.52
C GLY A 476 -8.02 7.14 0.85
N ARG A 477 -7.37 8.18 1.40
CA ARG A 477 -8.01 9.50 1.59
C ARG A 477 -8.36 10.15 0.26
N ALA A 478 -7.46 10.15 -0.70
CA ALA A 478 -7.74 10.71 -2.03
C ALA A 478 -8.90 9.98 -2.72
N GLN A 479 -8.97 8.65 -2.57
CA GLN A 479 -10.09 7.84 -3.06
C GLN A 479 -11.40 8.16 -2.33
N ALA A 480 -11.37 8.30 -0.99
CA ALA A 480 -12.54 8.66 -0.20
C ALA A 480 -13.04 10.07 -0.54
N ASP A 481 -12.13 11.03 -0.74
CA ASP A 481 -12.47 12.39 -1.16
C ASP A 481 -13.12 12.39 -2.55
N ALA A 482 -12.56 11.63 -3.50
CA ALA A 482 -13.15 11.43 -4.82
C ALA A 482 -14.54 10.79 -4.75
N ALA A 483 -14.71 9.75 -3.92
CA ALA A 483 -16.00 9.11 -3.70
C ALA A 483 -17.02 10.05 -3.01
N SER A 484 -16.57 10.94 -2.13
CA SER A 484 -17.44 11.94 -1.48
C SER A 484 -17.92 13.02 -2.47
N ALA A 485 -17.15 13.27 -3.52
CA ALA A 485 -17.49 14.16 -4.62
C ALA A 485 -18.45 13.50 -5.63
N ASP A 486 -18.53 12.16 -5.66
CA ASP A 486 -19.52 11.44 -6.47
C ASP A 486 -20.94 11.69 -5.92
N LYS A 487 -21.77 12.34 -6.75
CA LYS A 487 -23.19 12.60 -6.47
C LYS A 487 -24.13 11.77 -7.36
N ASN A 488 -23.60 10.81 -8.10
CA ASN A 488 -24.40 9.90 -8.90
C ASN A 488 -25.28 9.02 -8.00
N VAL A 489 -26.46 8.64 -8.51
CA VAL A 489 -27.37 7.70 -7.84
C VAL A 489 -27.23 6.34 -8.49
N TYR A 490 -26.96 5.33 -7.65
CA TYR A 490 -26.72 3.97 -8.09
C TYR A 490 -27.95 3.06 -7.91
N ASP A 491 -28.04 2.03 -8.74
CA ASP A 491 -28.97 0.91 -8.65
C ASP A 491 -28.19 -0.36 -8.94
N GLU A 492 -28.17 -1.33 -8.03
CA GLU A 492 -27.43 -2.58 -8.22
C GLU A 492 -25.96 -2.37 -8.67
N GLY A 493 -25.30 -1.27 -8.28
CA GLY A 493 -23.93 -0.94 -8.69
C GLY A 493 -23.77 -0.23 -10.05
N GLY A 494 -24.86 -0.04 -10.81
CA GLY A 494 -24.91 0.78 -12.02
C GLY A 494 -25.40 2.20 -11.75
N ILE A 495 -24.94 3.18 -12.53
CA ILE A 495 -25.34 4.58 -12.40
C ILE A 495 -26.72 4.77 -13.08
N LYS A 496 -27.78 5.05 -12.31
CA LYS A 496 -29.13 5.29 -12.85
C LYS A 496 -29.52 6.76 -12.96
N GLN A 497 -28.77 7.66 -12.31
CA GLN A 497 -28.99 9.11 -12.35
C GLN A 497 -27.68 9.83 -12.04
N GLY A 498 -27.40 10.92 -12.73
CA GLY A 498 -26.33 11.84 -12.38
C GLY A 498 -26.67 12.67 -11.14
N ASP A 499 -25.87 13.70 -10.85
CA ASP A 499 -26.08 14.60 -9.70
C ASP A 499 -27.51 15.20 -9.66
N PRO A 500 -28.38 14.80 -8.71
CA PRO A 500 -29.76 15.25 -8.64
C PRO A 500 -29.89 16.72 -8.19
N SER A 501 -28.80 17.37 -7.77
CA SER A 501 -28.78 18.81 -7.47
C SER A 501 -28.61 19.68 -8.73
N LYS A 502 -28.14 19.12 -9.85
CA LYS A 502 -27.89 19.84 -11.10
C LYS A 502 -29.03 19.66 -12.10
N LYS A 503 -29.48 20.75 -12.73
CA LYS A 503 -30.47 20.74 -13.83
C LYS A 503 -29.89 20.21 -15.15
N ASN A 504 -29.17 19.09 -15.11
CA ASN A 504 -28.56 18.47 -16.25
C ASN A 504 -29.43 17.30 -16.76
N ILE A 505 -29.47 17.11 -18.07
CA ILE A 505 -30.08 15.96 -18.74
C ILE A 505 -29.08 15.40 -19.74
N CYS A 506 -28.88 14.08 -19.75
CA CYS A 506 -28.11 13.38 -20.77
C CYS A 506 -29.09 12.58 -21.63
N LEU A 507 -29.03 12.76 -22.95
CA LEU A 507 -29.83 11.98 -23.89
C LEU A 507 -29.13 10.65 -24.16
N VAL A 508 -29.86 9.56 -23.98
CA VAL A 508 -29.35 8.19 -24.15
C VAL A 508 -30.14 7.51 -25.27
N PHE A 509 -29.43 6.82 -26.15
CA PHE A 509 -30.03 6.08 -27.27
C PHE A 509 -29.45 4.68 -27.33
N THR A 510 -30.31 3.66 -27.31
CA THR A 510 -29.92 2.25 -27.47
C THR A 510 -30.43 1.70 -28.80
N SER A 511 -29.72 0.72 -29.37
CA SER A 511 -30.22 -0.07 -30.50
C SER A 511 -29.47 -1.39 -30.69
N HIS A 512 -30.22 -2.42 -31.09
CA HIS A 512 -29.69 -3.68 -31.58
C HIS A 512 -29.67 -3.75 -33.12
N ASP A 513 -30.83 -3.58 -33.77
CA ASP A 513 -30.98 -3.81 -35.21
C ASP A 513 -31.80 -2.73 -35.95
N LYS A 514 -32.31 -1.70 -35.26
CA LYS A 514 -33.17 -0.66 -35.85
C LYS A 514 -32.47 0.69 -35.98
N THR A 515 -32.70 1.36 -37.11
CA THR A 515 -32.01 2.61 -37.48
C THR A 515 -32.92 3.69 -38.06
N ASP A 516 -34.24 3.47 -38.09
CA ASP A 516 -35.21 4.35 -38.75
C ASP A 516 -35.21 5.79 -38.18
N GLY A 517 -34.91 5.97 -36.90
CA GLY A 517 -34.79 7.29 -36.27
C GLY A 517 -33.41 7.97 -36.43
N ALA A 518 -32.38 7.27 -36.89
CA ALA A 518 -31.00 7.74 -36.86
C ALA A 518 -30.80 9.10 -37.56
N ASN A 519 -31.37 9.26 -38.76
CA ASN A 519 -31.25 10.51 -39.52
C ASN A 519 -31.91 11.69 -38.79
N TYR A 520 -33.10 11.50 -38.24
CA TYR A 520 -33.84 12.55 -37.54
C TYR A 520 -33.14 12.94 -36.24
N ILE A 521 -32.70 11.95 -35.45
CA ILE A 521 -32.01 12.16 -34.17
C ILE A 521 -30.71 12.95 -34.39
N ILE A 522 -29.81 12.47 -35.27
CA ILE A 522 -28.53 13.12 -35.54
C ILE A 522 -28.74 14.57 -36.02
N SER A 523 -29.68 14.78 -36.95
CA SER A 523 -29.97 16.13 -37.46
C SER A 523 -30.51 17.07 -36.38
N THR A 524 -31.35 16.55 -35.47
CA THR A 524 -31.94 17.31 -34.37
C THR A 524 -30.89 17.67 -33.33
N LEU A 525 -30.05 16.72 -32.92
CA LEU A 525 -28.94 16.96 -31.99
C LEU A 525 -27.98 18.03 -32.52
N LYS A 526 -27.61 17.93 -33.81
CA LYS A 526 -26.79 18.95 -34.48
C LYS A 526 -27.48 20.33 -34.50
N LYS A 527 -28.75 20.39 -34.90
CA LYS A 527 -29.55 21.63 -34.94
C LYS A 527 -29.63 22.31 -33.57
N ARG A 528 -29.71 21.52 -32.50
CA ARG A 528 -29.84 22.01 -31.12
C ARG A 528 -28.52 22.20 -30.39
N ASN A 529 -27.39 21.86 -31.03
CA ASN A 529 -26.06 21.82 -30.41
C ASN A 529 -26.04 21.01 -29.11
N VAL A 530 -26.68 19.83 -29.14
CA VAL A 530 -26.77 18.91 -28.00
C VAL A 530 -25.98 17.64 -28.32
N LYS A 531 -25.28 17.11 -27.33
CA LYS A 531 -24.61 15.81 -27.42
C LYS A 531 -25.52 14.71 -26.85
N GLY A 532 -25.51 13.55 -27.49
CA GLY A 532 -26.16 12.33 -26.99
C GLY A 532 -25.13 11.23 -26.72
N ALA A 533 -25.56 10.23 -25.97
CA ALA A 533 -24.84 9.01 -25.70
C ALA A 533 -25.54 7.84 -26.40
N PHE A 534 -24.81 7.13 -27.24
CA PHE A 534 -25.32 6.05 -28.07
C PHE A 534 -24.70 4.73 -27.63
N PHE A 535 -25.52 3.74 -27.35
CA PHE A 535 -25.07 2.42 -26.93
C PHE A 535 -25.59 1.38 -27.91
N PHE A 536 -24.66 0.66 -28.54
CA PHE A 536 -24.98 -0.23 -29.64
C PHE A 536 -24.44 -1.63 -29.40
N THR A 537 -25.21 -2.61 -29.85
CA THR A 537 -24.73 -4.00 -29.82
C THR A 537 -23.59 -4.18 -30.82
N GLY A 538 -22.69 -5.13 -30.58
CA GLY A 538 -21.66 -5.50 -31.56
C GLY A 538 -22.24 -5.80 -32.95
N HIS A 539 -23.40 -6.47 -33.01
CA HIS A 539 -24.12 -6.70 -34.26
C HIS A 539 -24.52 -5.40 -34.98
N PHE A 540 -24.96 -4.37 -34.23
CA PHE A 540 -25.29 -3.07 -34.80
C PHE A 540 -24.07 -2.40 -35.45
N PHE A 541 -22.90 -2.46 -34.82
CA PHE A 541 -21.66 -1.90 -35.38
C PHE A 541 -21.30 -2.55 -36.72
N GLU A 542 -21.51 -3.86 -36.86
CA GLU A 542 -21.25 -4.60 -38.10
C GLU A 542 -22.29 -4.29 -39.18
N SER A 543 -23.56 -4.20 -38.81
CA SER A 543 -24.67 -4.00 -39.75
C SER A 543 -24.82 -2.55 -40.22
N PHE A 544 -24.46 -1.56 -39.39
CA PHE A 544 -24.68 -0.14 -39.67
C PHE A 544 -23.44 0.75 -39.45
N PRO A 545 -22.28 0.41 -40.03
CA PRO A 545 -21.01 1.11 -39.79
C PRO A 545 -21.06 2.60 -40.18
N ASP A 546 -21.82 2.95 -41.22
CA ASP A 546 -21.95 4.34 -41.69
C ASP A 546 -22.71 5.23 -40.70
N ILE A 547 -23.66 4.66 -39.96
CA ILE A 547 -24.40 5.39 -38.92
C ILE A 547 -23.49 5.65 -37.72
N VAL A 548 -22.72 4.64 -37.29
CA VAL A 548 -21.73 4.78 -36.21
C VAL A 548 -20.74 5.89 -36.51
N LYS A 549 -20.14 5.90 -37.73
CA LYS A 549 -19.20 6.95 -38.15
C LYS A 549 -19.81 8.34 -38.13
N ARG A 550 -21.07 8.49 -38.55
CA ARG A 550 -21.78 9.77 -38.52
C ARG A 550 -22.04 10.27 -37.09
N ILE A 551 -22.35 9.36 -36.18
CA ILE A 551 -22.54 9.68 -34.76
C ILE A 551 -21.21 10.11 -34.12
N GLN A 552 -20.11 9.38 -34.37
CA GLN A 552 -18.77 9.76 -33.91
C GLN A 552 -18.34 11.11 -34.49
N ALA A 553 -18.56 11.36 -35.78
CA ALA A 553 -18.24 12.64 -36.41
C ALA A 553 -19.07 13.81 -35.85
N GLY A 554 -20.23 13.54 -35.26
CA GLY A 554 -21.03 14.49 -34.50
C GLY A 554 -20.45 14.82 -33.11
N GLY A 555 -19.39 14.10 -32.69
CA GLY A 555 -18.77 14.17 -31.37
C GLY A 555 -19.71 13.73 -30.26
N HIS A 556 -20.49 12.68 -30.52
CA HIS A 556 -21.35 12.01 -29.55
C HIS A 556 -20.62 10.86 -28.87
N TYR A 557 -21.02 10.50 -27.64
CA TYR A 557 -20.48 9.32 -26.98
C TYR A 557 -21.02 8.06 -27.66
N VAL A 558 -20.15 7.06 -27.89
CA VAL A 558 -20.50 5.78 -28.50
C VAL A 558 -19.95 4.66 -27.62
N GLY A 559 -20.83 3.92 -26.96
CA GLY A 559 -20.49 2.84 -26.03
C GLY A 559 -21.14 1.51 -26.40
N SER A 560 -20.85 0.50 -25.58
CA SER A 560 -21.34 -0.87 -25.79
C SER A 560 -22.76 -1.06 -25.24
N HIS A 561 -23.57 -1.82 -25.97
CA HIS A 561 -24.81 -2.43 -25.49
C HIS A 561 -24.72 -3.96 -25.59
N SER A 562 -23.57 -4.52 -25.19
CA SER A 562 -23.17 -5.94 -25.37
C SER A 562 -22.84 -6.31 -26.83
N TYR A 563 -22.46 -7.56 -27.12
CA TYR A 563 -22.36 -8.04 -28.51
C TYR A 563 -23.68 -8.64 -28.99
N GLY A 564 -24.18 -9.65 -28.28
CA GLY A 564 -25.28 -10.50 -28.70
C GLY A 564 -26.67 -10.08 -28.22
N HIS A 565 -26.79 -8.97 -27.49
CA HIS A 565 -28.04 -8.53 -26.86
C HIS A 565 -28.62 -9.57 -25.87
N LEU A 566 -27.73 -10.22 -25.11
CA LEU A 566 -28.10 -11.25 -24.14
C LEU A 566 -28.87 -10.67 -22.96
N GLN A 567 -29.95 -11.33 -22.56
CA GLN A 567 -30.60 -11.01 -21.30
C GLN A 567 -29.79 -11.59 -20.14
N TYR A 568 -29.32 -10.75 -19.22
CA TYR A 568 -28.42 -11.21 -18.15
C TYR A 568 -29.14 -11.70 -16.89
N ALA A 569 -30.26 -11.06 -16.52
CA ALA A 569 -31.03 -11.38 -15.33
C ALA A 569 -32.49 -11.67 -15.67
N ALA A 570 -33.12 -12.59 -14.94
CA ALA A 570 -34.51 -12.99 -15.17
C ALA A 570 -35.50 -11.89 -14.76
N TRP A 571 -36.59 -11.71 -15.51
CA TRP A 571 -37.60 -10.68 -15.24
C TRP A 571 -38.37 -10.94 -13.95
N GLU A 572 -38.64 -12.21 -13.66
CA GLU A 572 -39.43 -12.67 -12.52
C GLU A 572 -38.64 -12.59 -11.22
N ASN A 573 -37.31 -12.69 -11.31
CA ASN A 573 -36.39 -12.60 -10.18
C ASN A 573 -35.05 -11.99 -10.64
N ARG A 574 -34.86 -10.71 -10.35
CA ARG A 574 -33.67 -9.92 -10.71
C ARG A 574 -32.36 -10.53 -10.22
N ASP A 575 -32.38 -11.24 -9.09
CA ASP A 575 -31.19 -11.87 -8.52
C ASP A 575 -30.80 -13.16 -9.26
N SER A 576 -31.69 -13.71 -10.08
CA SER A 576 -31.41 -14.88 -10.91
C SER A 576 -30.69 -14.49 -12.19
N LEU A 577 -29.54 -15.11 -12.43
CA LEU A 577 -28.75 -14.95 -13.65
C LEU A 577 -29.24 -15.91 -14.75
N LEU A 578 -29.24 -15.43 -15.98
CA LEU A 578 -29.51 -16.20 -17.20
C LEU A 578 -28.22 -16.50 -18.00
N VAL A 579 -27.10 -15.92 -17.57
CA VAL A 579 -25.78 -16.10 -18.16
C VAL A 579 -24.76 -16.44 -17.09
N THR A 580 -23.73 -17.17 -17.49
CA THR A 580 -22.50 -17.37 -16.71
C THR A 580 -21.55 -16.17 -16.86
N LYS A 581 -20.57 -16.09 -15.96
CA LYS A 581 -19.51 -15.05 -16.03
C LYS A 581 -18.72 -15.13 -17.33
N ASP A 582 -18.42 -16.34 -17.80
CA ASP A 582 -17.66 -16.57 -19.04
C ASP A 582 -18.45 -16.14 -20.27
N GLU A 583 -19.75 -16.43 -20.32
CA GLU A 583 -20.63 -15.96 -21.40
C GLU A 583 -20.73 -14.44 -21.43
N PHE A 584 -20.94 -13.81 -20.27
CA PHE A 584 -20.95 -12.34 -20.15
C PHE A 584 -19.61 -11.73 -20.62
N THR A 585 -18.49 -12.27 -20.12
CA THR A 585 -17.14 -11.76 -20.43
C THR A 585 -16.84 -11.92 -21.93
N THR A 586 -17.13 -13.08 -22.49
CA THR A 586 -16.92 -13.36 -23.92
C THR A 586 -17.75 -12.42 -24.79
N ASP A 587 -19.03 -12.23 -24.46
CA ASP A 587 -19.92 -11.34 -25.20
C ASP A 587 -19.43 -9.89 -25.14
N MET A 588 -19.05 -9.40 -23.97
CA MET A 588 -18.54 -8.03 -23.79
C MET A 588 -17.23 -7.80 -24.54
N LEU A 589 -16.25 -8.71 -24.42
CA LEU A 589 -14.96 -8.58 -25.10
C LEU A 589 -15.10 -8.63 -26.63
N LYS A 590 -15.98 -9.48 -27.15
CA LYS A 590 -16.31 -9.52 -28.58
C LYS A 590 -16.93 -8.20 -29.06
N GLY A 591 -17.77 -7.58 -28.24
CA GLY A 591 -18.32 -6.24 -28.50
C GLY A 591 -17.21 -5.21 -28.67
N TYR A 592 -16.25 -5.16 -27.75
CA TYR A 592 -15.12 -4.24 -27.83
C TYR A 592 -14.14 -4.56 -28.97
N GLU A 593 -13.98 -5.83 -29.35
CA GLU A 593 -13.22 -6.20 -30.55
C GLU A 593 -13.82 -5.55 -31.80
N VAL A 594 -15.15 -5.59 -31.96
CA VAL A 594 -15.84 -4.92 -33.07
C VAL A 594 -15.72 -3.40 -32.98
N MET A 595 -15.94 -2.82 -31.79
CA MET A 595 -15.83 -1.38 -31.54
C MET A 595 -14.42 -0.83 -31.84
N SER A 596 -13.37 -1.63 -31.59
CA SER A 596 -11.98 -1.23 -31.85
C SER A 596 -11.73 -0.88 -33.32
N LYS A 597 -12.48 -1.48 -34.26
CA LYS A 597 -12.43 -1.17 -35.70
C LYS A 597 -12.87 0.26 -36.02
N PHE A 598 -13.56 0.92 -35.08
CA PHE A 598 -13.98 2.32 -35.13
C PHE A 598 -13.09 3.23 -34.26
N GLY A 599 -11.98 2.71 -33.73
CA GLY A 599 -11.09 3.43 -32.84
C GLY A 599 -11.69 3.71 -31.47
N ILE A 600 -12.57 2.83 -30.98
CA ILE A 600 -13.17 2.91 -29.65
C ILE A 600 -12.62 1.75 -28.80
N THR A 601 -11.84 2.06 -27.76
CA THR A 601 -11.35 1.09 -26.78
C THR A 601 -12.16 1.12 -25.48
N LYS A 602 -11.92 0.17 -24.57
CA LYS A 602 -12.58 0.13 -23.26
C LYS A 602 -12.26 1.37 -22.43
N GLU A 603 -11.03 1.84 -22.50
CA GLU A 603 -10.53 3.00 -21.76
C GLU A 603 -11.14 4.31 -22.29
N GLN A 604 -11.50 4.35 -23.57
CA GLN A 604 -12.16 5.50 -24.20
C GLN A 604 -13.68 5.49 -24.02
N ALA A 605 -14.29 4.31 -23.88
CA ALA A 605 -15.73 4.14 -23.70
C ALA A 605 -16.04 3.17 -22.55
N PRO A 606 -15.68 3.52 -21.29
CA PRO A 606 -15.81 2.60 -20.16
C PRO A 606 -17.27 2.39 -19.71
N TYR A 607 -18.21 3.18 -20.23
CA TYR A 607 -19.62 3.06 -19.91
C TYR A 607 -20.34 2.14 -20.88
N PHE A 608 -21.13 1.21 -20.36
CA PHE A 608 -22.03 0.37 -21.15
C PHE A 608 -23.43 0.32 -20.53
N ILE A 609 -24.43 0.10 -21.37
CA ILE A 609 -25.82 -0.15 -20.94
C ILE A 609 -26.11 -1.64 -21.17
N PRO A 610 -26.55 -2.41 -20.16
CA PRO A 610 -26.97 -3.80 -20.35
C PRO A 610 -28.15 -3.92 -21.32
N PRO A 611 -28.22 -4.98 -22.16
CA PRO A 611 -29.39 -5.29 -22.96
C PRO A 611 -30.66 -5.31 -22.12
N TYR A 612 -31.77 -4.87 -22.71
CA TYR A 612 -33.06 -4.71 -22.03
C TYR A 612 -33.02 -3.77 -20.81
N GLU A 613 -31.92 -3.02 -20.65
CA GLU A 613 -31.69 -2.09 -19.55
C GLU A 613 -31.84 -2.75 -18.17
N TYR A 614 -31.54 -4.05 -18.09
CA TYR A 614 -31.81 -4.89 -16.93
C TYR A 614 -30.57 -5.67 -16.49
N TYR A 615 -30.26 -5.61 -15.20
CA TYR A 615 -29.04 -6.15 -14.60
C TYR A 615 -29.18 -6.25 -13.08
N ASN A 616 -28.27 -6.96 -12.42
CA ASN A 616 -28.16 -7.03 -10.95
C ASN A 616 -26.73 -6.72 -10.48
N SER A 617 -26.52 -6.68 -9.17
CA SER A 617 -25.22 -6.39 -8.56
C SER A 617 -24.09 -7.34 -9.00
N THR A 618 -24.40 -8.59 -9.31
CA THR A 618 -23.41 -9.55 -9.84
C THR A 618 -22.91 -9.13 -11.22
N ILE A 619 -23.81 -8.74 -12.13
CA ILE A 619 -23.44 -8.22 -13.45
C ILE A 619 -22.63 -6.92 -13.33
N SER A 620 -22.99 -6.03 -12.42
CA SER A 620 -22.21 -4.82 -12.13
C SER A 620 -20.80 -5.12 -11.62
N SER A 621 -20.65 -6.17 -10.79
CA SER A 621 -19.34 -6.63 -10.32
C SER A 621 -18.49 -7.14 -11.48
N TRP A 622 -19.04 -8.02 -12.32
CA TRP A 622 -18.32 -8.57 -13.48
C TRP A 622 -17.95 -7.49 -14.48
N ALA A 623 -18.80 -6.50 -14.68
CA ALA A 623 -18.46 -5.33 -15.49
C ALA A 623 -17.25 -4.56 -14.94
N LYS A 624 -17.24 -4.29 -13.63
CA LYS A 624 -16.14 -3.57 -12.97
C LYS A 624 -14.82 -4.31 -13.09
N GLU A 625 -14.84 -5.63 -12.97
CA GLU A 625 -13.65 -6.48 -13.20
C GLU A 625 -13.08 -6.35 -14.63
N LEU A 626 -13.90 -5.98 -15.62
CA LEU A 626 -13.46 -5.72 -17.00
C LEU A 626 -13.03 -4.27 -17.24
N GLY A 627 -13.07 -3.41 -16.22
CA GLY A 627 -12.83 -1.97 -16.30
C GLY A 627 -14.04 -1.18 -16.80
N LEU A 628 -15.25 -1.73 -16.70
CA LEU A 628 -16.47 -1.12 -17.23
C LEU A 628 -17.42 -0.68 -16.12
N GLN A 629 -18.12 0.43 -16.32
CA GLN A 629 -19.17 0.93 -15.44
C GLN A 629 -20.53 0.86 -16.13
N ILE A 630 -21.48 0.19 -15.49
CA ILE A 630 -22.88 0.22 -15.94
C ILE A 630 -23.43 1.63 -15.77
N VAL A 631 -24.07 2.13 -16.82
CA VAL A 631 -24.98 3.29 -16.77
C VAL A 631 -26.35 2.80 -17.21
N ASN A 632 -27.42 3.40 -16.70
CA ASN A 632 -28.78 3.09 -17.13
C ASN A 632 -29.67 4.33 -17.16
N PHE A 633 -30.79 4.24 -17.86
CA PHE A 633 -31.77 5.30 -17.89
C PHE A 633 -32.34 5.59 -16.50
N THR A 634 -32.77 6.83 -16.27
CA THR A 634 -33.42 7.21 -15.02
C THR A 634 -34.91 6.85 -15.08
N PRO A 635 -35.44 6.01 -14.16
CA PRO A 635 -36.85 5.60 -14.22
C PRO A 635 -37.84 6.76 -14.02
N GLY A 636 -39.10 6.52 -14.45
CA GLY A 636 -40.26 7.36 -14.11
C GLY A 636 -40.85 8.17 -15.27
N THR A 637 -40.05 8.55 -16.27
CA THR A 637 -40.58 9.29 -17.44
C THR A 637 -41.34 8.39 -18.43
N ALA A 638 -41.13 7.08 -18.36
CA ALA A 638 -41.60 6.07 -19.30
C ALA A 638 -41.07 6.27 -20.75
N SER A 639 -40.12 7.18 -20.96
CA SER A 639 -39.57 7.49 -22.29
C SER A 639 -38.98 6.26 -23.00
N ASN A 640 -38.42 5.32 -22.23
CA ASN A 640 -37.90 4.05 -22.70
C ASN A 640 -39.00 3.05 -23.14
N GLU A 641 -40.28 3.28 -22.85
CA GLU A 641 -41.40 2.45 -23.37
C GLU A 641 -41.78 2.79 -24.82
N ASP A 642 -40.94 3.57 -25.53
CA ASP A 642 -41.16 3.94 -26.92
C ASP A 642 -40.95 2.79 -27.92
N TYR A 643 -40.58 1.59 -27.47
CA TYR A 643 -40.60 0.38 -28.29
C TYR A 643 -42.01 -0.22 -28.46
N THR A 644 -42.98 0.18 -27.63
CA THR A 644 -44.31 -0.47 -27.62
C THR A 644 -45.10 -0.24 -28.92
N TRP A 645 -45.84 -1.26 -29.40
CA TRP A 645 -46.70 -1.15 -30.59
C TRP A 645 -48.02 -1.94 -30.44
N HIS A 646 -48.98 -1.69 -31.33
CA HIS A 646 -50.32 -2.30 -31.28
C HIS A 646 -50.29 -3.79 -31.66
N GLY A 647 -50.66 -4.68 -30.74
CA GLY A 647 -50.67 -6.11 -30.98
C GLY A 647 -49.38 -6.82 -30.53
N MET A 648 -48.54 -6.16 -29.73
CA MET A 648 -47.43 -6.82 -29.04
C MET A 648 -47.94 -7.94 -28.12
N PRO A 649 -47.37 -9.15 -28.19
CA PRO A 649 -47.65 -10.22 -27.24
C PRO A 649 -46.94 -9.94 -25.91
N MET A 650 -47.61 -9.25 -25.00
CA MET A 650 -47.25 -9.16 -23.57
C MET A 650 -48.51 -9.35 -22.71
N GLU A 651 -48.35 -9.87 -21.50
CA GLU A 651 -49.43 -10.09 -20.52
C GLU A 651 -50.18 -8.79 -20.14
N ALA A 652 -49.64 -7.62 -20.49
CA ALA A 652 -50.32 -6.33 -20.41
C ALA A 652 -50.22 -5.58 -21.75
N GLU A 653 -51.22 -5.72 -22.62
CA GLU A 653 -51.40 -4.84 -23.80
C GLU A 653 -51.47 -3.37 -23.35
N LYS A 654 -50.35 -2.64 -23.42
CA LYS A 654 -50.32 -1.21 -23.10
C LYS A 654 -49.42 -0.45 -24.06
N TYR A 655 -49.85 -0.36 -25.31
CA TYR A 655 -49.27 0.59 -26.27
C TYR A 655 -49.22 2.01 -25.67
N ARG A 656 -48.04 2.65 -25.74
CA ARG A 656 -47.83 4.04 -25.33
C ARG A 656 -47.62 4.92 -26.55
N SER A 657 -48.64 5.72 -26.88
CA SER A 657 -48.50 6.71 -27.96
C SER A 657 -47.41 7.73 -27.64
N SER A 658 -46.75 8.25 -28.66
CA SER A 658 -45.70 9.26 -28.50
C SER A 658 -46.20 10.49 -27.78
N GLN A 659 -47.49 10.84 -27.95
CA GLN A 659 -48.10 11.97 -27.24
C GLN A 659 -48.28 11.65 -25.76
N TRP A 660 -48.72 10.45 -25.41
CA TRP A 660 -48.81 10.01 -24.02
C TRP A 660 -47.43 10.00 -23.34
N LEU A 661 -46.40 9.49 -24.02
CA LEU A 661 -45.02 9.48 -23.51
C LEU A 661 -44.52 10.90 -23.21
N TYR A 662 -44.73 11.83 -24.13
CA TYR A 662 -44.38 13.24 -23.94
C TYR A 662 -45.14 13.86 -22.75
N ASP A 663 -46.45 13.65 -22.66
CA ASP A 663 -47.28 14.22 -21.60
C ASP A 663 -46.94 13.60 -20.23
N ASN A 664 -46.64 12.29 -20.18
CA ASN A 664 -46.19 11.61 -18.98
C ASN A 664 -44.83 12.14 -18.50
N MET A 665 -43.86 12.30 -19.40
CA MET A 665 -42.57 12.90 -19.07
C MET A 665 -42.73 14.34 -18.53
N MET A 666 -43.58 15.17 -19.14
CA MET A 666 -43.83 16.53 -18.65
C MET A 666 -44.58 16.54 -17.31
N LYS A 667 -45.50 15.59 -17.10
CA LYS A 667 -46.19 15.39 -15.82
C LYS A 667 -45.20 14.95 -14.73
N TRP A 668 -44.28 14.05 -15.06
CA TRP A 668 -43.21 13.61 -14.16
C TRP A 668 -42.29 14.78 -13.79
N GLU A 669 -41.81 15.53 -14.78
CA GLU A 669 -40.97 16.72 -14.59
C GLU A 669 -41.66 17.79 -13.74
N LYS A 670 -42.99 17.94 -13.81
CA LYS A 670 -43.72 18.89 -12.96
C LYS A 670 -43.83 18.43 -11.51
N LYS A 671 -43.98 17.12 -11.29
CA LYS A 671 -44.15 16.53 -9.95
C LYS A 671 -42.80 16.30 -9.24
N HIS A 672 -41.77 16.04 -10.02
CA HIS A 672 -40.40 15.80 -9.57
C HIS A 672 -39.47 16.81 -10.26
N THR A 673 -38.21 16.46 -10.49
CA THR A 673 -37.31 17.18 -11.40
C THR A 673 -36.75 16.19 -12.42
N LEU A 674 -36.18 16.70 -13.51
CA LEU A 674 -35.32 15.91 -14.41
C LEU A 674 -33.84 16.23 -14.16
N ASN A 675 -33.49 16.57 -12.92
CA ASN A 675 -32.10 16.83 -12.55
C ASN A 675 -31.29 15.52 -12.63
N GLY A 676 -30.09 15.58 -13.20
CA GLY A 676 -29.22 14.42 -13.38
C GLY A 676 -29.83 13.32 -14.27
N HIS A 677 -30.85 13.60 -15.09
CA HIS A 677 -31.65 12.55 -15.71
C HIS A 677 -30.99 11.97 -16.97
N PHE A 678 -30.83 10.65 -17.04
CA PHE A 678 -30.52 9.92 -18.27
C PHE A 678 -31.83 9.63 -19.00
N LEU A 679 -32.16 10.48 -19.98
CA LEU A 679 -33.40 10.39 -20.74
C LEU A 679 -33.20 9.48 -21.96
N MET A 680 -33.77 8.29 -21.91
CA MET A 680 -33.59 7.27 -22.94
C MET A 680 -34.70 7.27 -23.99
N ILE A 681 -34.31 7.15 -25.25
CA ILE A 681 -35.19 7.00 -26.42
C ILE A 681 -34.51 5.98 -27.36
N HIS A 682 -35.23 5.00 -27.90
CA HIS A 682 -34.60 4.06 -28.83
C HIS A 682 -34.20 4.76 -30.14
N LEU A 683 -33.04 4.39 -30.71
CA LEU A 683 -32.59 4.94 -32.01
C LEU A 683 -33.58 4.60 -33.14
N GLY A 684 -34.22 3.44 -33.01
CA GLY A 684 -35.21 2.93 -33.93
C GLY A 684 -36.15 1.95 -33.22
N THR A 685 -37.28 1.64 -33.84
CA THR A 685 -38.34 0.81 -33.24
C THR A 685 -38.93 -0.12 -34.28
N ASP A 686 -39.66 -1.14 -33.86
CA ASP A 686 -40.36 -2.07 -34.75
C ASP A 686 -41.18 -1.33 -35.82
N ASP A 687 -41.24 -1.89 -37.03
CA ASP A 687 -41.96 -1.32 -38.18
C ASP A 687 -43.47 -1.18 -37.89
N ALA A 688 -44.02 -2.05 -37.03
CA ALA A 688 -45.40 -1.97 -36.57
C ALA A 688 -45.68 -0.73 -35.69
N ARG A 689 -44.65 -0.14 -35.07
CA ARG A 689 -44.78 1.15 -34.38
C ARG A 689 -44.78 2.29 -35.41
N THR A 690 -45.94 2.74 -35.87
CA THR A 690 -46.02 3.84 -36.84
C THR A 690 -45.91 5.24 -36.21
N ASP A 691 -46.26 5.39 -34.94
CA ASP A 691 -46.10 6.64 -34.17
C ASP A 691 -44.76 6.65 -33.43
N LYS A 692 -43.76 7.24 -34.07
CA LYS A 692 -42.35 7.20 -33.64
C LYS A 692 -42.02 8.31 -32.63
N PHE A 693 -41.62 7.94 -31.42
CA PHE A 693 -41.40 8.90 -30.34
C PHE A 693 -40.20 9.83 -30.57
N TYR A 694 -39.13 9.33 -31.21
CA TYR A 694 -37.97 10.12 -31.57
C TYR A 694 -38.31 11.36 -32.42
N LEU A 695 -39.45 11.38 -33.14
CA LEU A 695 -39.91 12.56 -33.89
C LEU A 695 -40.26 13.75 -32.96
N LYS A 696 -40.51 13.51 -31.67
CA LYS A 696 -40.74 14.57 -30.67
C LYS A 696 -39.44 15.15 -30.09
N LEU A 697 -38.27 14.62 -30.41
CA LEU A 697 -36.99 15.00 -29.80
C LEU A 697 -36.72 16.52 -29.84
N ASP A 698 -36.96 17.17 -30.98
CA ASP A 698 -36.77 18.63 -31.12
C ASP A 698 -37.67 19.43 -30.14
N LYS A 699 -38.92 18.98 -29.97
CA LYS A 699 -39.88 19.57 -29.03
C LYS A 699 -39.48 19.31 -27.58
N ILE A 700 -38.98 18.11 -27.28
CA ILE A 700 -38.51 17.72 -25.94
C ILE A 700 -37.35 18.62 -25.53
N ILE A 701 -36.29 18.68 -26.35
CA ILE A 701 -35.09 19.49 -26.08
C ILE A 701 -35.49 20.95 -25.88
N THR A 702 -36.26 21.52 -26.82
CA THR A 702 -36.66 22.93 -26.75
C THR A 702 -37.48 23.24 -25.50
N THR A 703 -38.42 22.36 -25.13
CA THR A 703 -39.28 22.57 -23.95
C THR A 703 -38.47 22.51 -22.66
N LEU A 704 -37.56 21.55 -22.55
CA LEU A 704 -36.74 21.38 -21.34
C LEU A 704 -35.66 22.47 -21.22
N GLN A 705 -35.04 22.91 -22.31
CA GLN A 705 -34.16 24.08 -22.32
C GLN A 705 -34.89 25.34 -21.84
N LYS A 706 -36.14 25.57 -22.29
CA LYS A 706 -36.98 26.69 -21.81
C LYS A 706 -37.30 26.61 -20.31
N LYS A 707 -37.26 25.41 -19.72
CA LYS A 707 -37.42 25.16 -18.27
C LYS A 707 -36.09 25.28 -17.50
N GLY A 708 -35.00 25.59 -18.19
CA GLY A 708 -33.68 25.80 -17.60
C GLY A 708 -32.86 24.52 -17.41
N TYR A 709 -33.20 23.43 -18.11
CA TYR A 709 -32.34 22.24 -18.15
C TYR A 709 -31.20 22.43 -19.15
N ASN A 710 -30.01 22.01 -18.75
CA ASN A 710 -28.84 21.89 -19.61
C ASN A 710 -28.75 20.48 -20.15
N PHE A 711 -28.54 20.34 -21.45
CA PHE A 711 -28.21 19.06 -22.05
C PHE A 711 -26.70 18.89 -22.08
N VAL A 712 -26.19 17.88 -21.38
CA VAL A 712 -24.77 17.65 -21.18
C VAL A 712 -24.34 16.32 -21.80
N SER A 713 -23.04 16.15 -22.05
CA SER A 713 -22.48 14.87 -22.48
C SER A 713 -22.59 13.81 -21.38
N LEU A 714 -22.38 12.54 -21.72
CA LEU A 714 -22.34 11.45 -20.73
C LEU A 714 -21.24 11.68 -19.70
N GLU A 715 -20.06 12.07 -20.17
CA GLU A 715 -18.86 12.29 -19.35
C GLU A 715 -19.08 13.45 -18.37
N ASP A 716 -19.66 14.57 -18.84
CA ASP A 716 -20.01 15.72 -18.00
C ASP A 716 -21.11 15.38 -16.98
N MET A 717 -22.02 14.47 -17.34
CA MET A 717 -23.09 14.03 -16.45
C MET A 717 -22.54 13.18 -15.30
N ILE A 718 -21.68 12.22 -15.60
CA ILE A 718 -21.15 11.25 -14.64
C ILE A 718 -20.04 11.88 -13.79
N GLY A 719 -19.16 12.68 -14.38
CA GLY A 719 -18.12 13.42 -13.67
C GLY A 719 -17.06 12.55 -12.97
N LEU A 720 -16.95 11.27 -13.34
CA LEU A 720 -15.93 10.35 -12.83
C LEU A 720 -14.83 10.18 -13.87
N ASN A 721 -13.57 10.35 -13.47
CA ASN A 721 -12.43 9.88 -14.24
C ASN A 721 -12.28 8.38 -13.96
N LEU A 722 -12.87 7.54 -14.79
CA LEU A 722 -12.54 6.12 -14.86
C LEU A 722 -11.26 6.01 -15.72
N LYS A 723 -10.11 6.31 -15.13
CA LYS A 723 -8.79 6.09 -15.75
C LYS A 723 -8.12 4.90 -15.12
#